data_AF-A0A1Z7LZ89-F1
#
_entry.id   AF-A0A1Z7LZ89-F1
#
_cell.length_a   1.000
_cell.length_b   1.000
_cell.length_c   1.000
_cell.angle_alpha   90.00
_cell.angle_beta   90.00
_cell.angle_gamma   90.00
#
_symmetry.space_group_name_H-M   'P 1'
#
loop_
_entity.id
_entity.type
_entity.pdbx_description
1 polymer ?
#
loop_
_entity_poly.entity_id
_entity_poly.type
_entity_poly.pdbx_seq_one_letter_code
_entity_poly.pdbx_strand_id
1 'polypeptide(L)'
;MLKTVVKKGSYHDSVVLMLLTNKISALDGVKKVSIMMATPANKDIFKQSGLDTEELMEATANDMVVVADVDDESLLDTIMDETEEFFRQQSAKSGGKKESESVKSWDKALDKLPDANLAVISIPGAYAALEADRALDEGMNVFMFSDNVTLEDEVKLKKKAHEKGLAVMGPDCGTGIIQSVPIAFTNNVAPGSIGIIGASGTGIQELTTIIDRLGEGVTNAIGIGGRDLNAAVGGITMMDMIDAMEDDDTVKVVIIVSKPPAKEVRDKISARLSSFSKPVVTLFVGEKPEYHEENFYHAYTLDEAARLAVGLVRGEEIPEAEADVDESTFYKAEDKKTIKAYYSGGTLANEAAMLIKDALDVKVPPEDIEGYMLQLDGNVVVDLGDDAYTQGKPHPMIDPAKRIECMQEAVDDESTGAVLLDIMLGYGSHEDMAGALLPTIKELKAKAEAAGRKVFFIATVCGTRRDYQGYDDAVNKLKEAGVIVCENNKLACRTAIRAIGRDFAEPVKEVRPKEAADAPKAEPSEKLRTLLSEKPKIINIGLKSFAEVAEQFGCEVVQYDWNPPAGGNVELIKILNFLRHYDGLDIDEANREVIAKVVASQPVIIDNVRAKDVIPELNEGKVILHAGPPVAYENMPDPMQGSCVGAVLFEEWADNEADARKLLESGEIKFMPCHHVNAVGPMGGITSPNMAVFVVKNMTDGNEAYCTMNEGIGKVLRFGAYSEEVVERLRWMRDILGPTLGKAIRELGGIAVNPLIAKAIAMGDEFHQRNIAASLAFLKEVAPTITKMEMDEKDRYDVIKFLSDTDQFFLNIMMATGKAVMDAARTIQKGTIVTAMCRNGYEFGIRIAGMGDQWFTGPVNTPQGLYFTGYDGEDACPDMGDSAITETFGVGGMAMIAAPAVTRFVGAGGYEDALRTSTEMTEITIDRNPNFIIPNWNFQGICLGIDARLVVEKGITPVINTGIAHKVAGYGQIGAGTVHPPIECFEKAVKAYAEKLGFTS
;
A
#
# COMPACT_ATOMS: atom_id res chain seq x y z
N MET A 1 15.43 -19.52 21.29
CA MET A 1 16.16 -18.25 21.08
C MET A 1 15.33 -17.43 20.13
N LEU A 2 14.98 -16.20 20.52
CA LEU A 2 14.16 -15.33 19.69
C LEU A 2 15.02 -14.68 18.60
N LYS A 3 14.57 -14.75 17.35
CA LYS A 3 15.29 -14.23 16.18
C LYS A 3 14.34 -13.61 15.18
N THR A 4 14.80 -12.56 14.52
CA THR A 4 14.02 -11.79 13.55
C THR A 4 14.75 -11.69 12.23
N VAL A 5 14.05 -11.98 11.13
CA VAL A 5 14.50 -11.71 9.76
C VAL A 5 13.54 -10.72 9.12
N VAL A 6 14.08 -9.60 8.64
CA VAL A 6 13.32 -8.54 7.97
C VAL A 6 13.57 -8.61 6.47
N LYS A 7 12.53 -8.92 5.68
CA LYS A 7 12.54 -8.84 4.21
C LYS A 7 11.98 -7.48 3.81
N LYS A 8 12.91 -6.52 3.58
CA LYS A 8 12.56 -5.13 3.30
C LYS A 8 11.80 -4.95 1.99
N GLY A 9 10.76 -4.12 1.98
CA GLY A 9 9.95 -3.80 0.80
C GLY A 9 9.22 -4.99 0.17
N SER A 10 9.04 -6.06 0.94
CA SER A 10 8.42 -7.32 0.51
C SER A 10 7.00 -7.39 1.04
N TYR A 11 6.07 -6.68 0.39
CA TYR A 11 4.66 -6.73 0.77
C TYR A 11 4.04 -8.05 0.33
N HIS A 12 3.48 -8.79 1.29
CA HIS A 12 2.79 -10.04 1.07
C HIS A 12 1.45 -10.04 1.80
N ASP A 13 0.50 -10.76 1.22
CA ASP A 13 -0.83 -10.89 1.78
C ASP A 13 -0.81 -11.51 3.19
N SER A 14 -1.58 -10.95 4.12
CA SER A 14 -1.60 -11.40 5.51
C SER A 14 -2.16 -12.83 5.66
N VAL A 15 -3.13 -13.25 4.84
CA VAL A 15 -3.62 -14.64 4.88
C VAL A 15 -2.54 -15.60 4.39
N VAL A 16 -1.85 -15.26 3.31
CA VAL A 16 -0.68 -16.01 2.81
C VAL A 16 0.40 -16.13 3.87
N LEU A 17 0.73 -15.02 4.54
CA LEU A 17 1.74 -15.01 5.61
C LEU A 17 1.30 -15.80 6.85
N MET A 18 0.01 -15.82 7.17
CA MET A 18 -0.52 -16.59 8.29
C MET A 18 -0.58 -18.09 7.98
N LEU A 19 -0.94 -18.48 6.75
CA LEU A 19 -0.83 -19.87 6.29
C LEU A 19 0.62 -20.35 6.31
N LEU A 20 1.54 -19.49 5.87
CA LEU A 20 2.97 -19.74 5.96
C LEU A 20 3.40 -19.88 7.43
N THR A 21 2.96 -18.98 8.31
CA THR A 21 3.22 -19.07 9.75
C THR A 21 2.80 -20.42 10.32
N ASN A 22 1.60 -20.90 9.98
CA ASN A 22 1.11 -22.20 10.42
C ASN A 22 1.98 -23.34 9.87
N LYS A 23 2.33 -23.32 8.58
CA LYS A 23 3.23 -24.31 7.97
C LYS A 23 4.59 -24.37 8.70
N ILE A 24 5.19 -23.21 8.96
CA ILE A 24 6.49 -23.10 9.64
C ILE A 24 6.39 -23.50 11.12
N SER A 25 5.27 -23.22 11.78
CA SER A 25 5.04 -23.57 13.19
C SER A 25 5.01 -25.08 13.44
N ALA A 26 4.77 -25.89 12.39
CA ALA A 26 4.76 -27.33 12.46
C ALA A 26 6.16 -27.98 12.32
N LEU A 27 7.23 -27.20 12.13
CA LEU A 27 8.59 -27.72 12.03
C LEU A 27 9.16 -28.10 13.41
N ASP A 28 9.78 -29.28 13.49
CA ASP A 28 10.47 -29.74 14.70
C ASP A 28 11.58 -28.76 15.11
N GLY A 29 11.55 -28.31 16.38
CA GLY A 29 12.51 -27.35 16.93
C GLY A 29 12.09 -25.87 16.85
N VAL A 30 10.94 -25.57 16.23
CA VAL A 30 10.29 -24.26 16.30
C VAL A 30 9.33 -24.23 17.50
N LYS A 31 9.64 -23.44 18.52
CA LYS A 31 8.76 -23.28 19.70
C LYS A 31 7.62 -22.32 19.43
N LYS A 32 7.91 -21.24 18.72
CA LYS A 32 6.93 -20.23 18.33
C LYS A 32 7.44 -19.51 17.08
N VAL A 33 6.54 -19.18 16.17
CA VAL A 33 6.89 -18.40 14.98
C VAL A 33 5.71 -17.52 14.59
N SER A 34 5.98 -16.34 14.08
CA SER A 34 5.00 -15.48 13.45
C SER A 34 5.65 -14.78 12.25
N ILE A 35 4.96 -14.84 11.12
CA ILE A 35 5.37 -14.22 9.86
C ILE A 35 4.25 -13.26 9.46
N MET A 36 4.54 -11.96 9.46
CA MET A 36 3.55 -10.92 9.20
C MET A 36 4.21 -9.70 8.55
N MET A 37 3.40 -8.79 7.99
CA MET A 37 3.87 -7.45 7.66
C MET A 37 4.13 -6.65 8.95
N ALA A 38 5.19 -5.85 9.02
CA ALA A 38 5.54 -5.05 10.21
C ALA A 38 4.70 -3.77 10.37
N THR A 39 3.39 -3.89 10.19
CA THR A 39 2.43 -2.80 10.47
C THR A 39 2.39 -2.47 11.97
N PRO A 40 2.00 -1.25 12.37
CA PRO A 40 1.87 -0.90 13.79
C PRO A 40 1.00 -1.89 14.58
N ALA A 41 -0.14 -2.31 14.02
CA ALA A 41 -1.03 -3.29 14.64
C ALA A 41 -0.36 -4.67 14.81
N ASN A 42 0.34 -5.15 13.79
CA ASN A 42 1.02 -6.44 13.86
C ASN A 42 2.21 -6.43 14.83
N LYS A 43 2.93 -5.31 14.95
CA LYS A 43 3.97 -5.16 15.98
C LYS A 43 3.41 -5.34 17.38
N ASP A 44 2.20 -4.85 17.64
CA ASP A 44 1.55 -5.08 18.93
C ASP A 44 1.12 -6.56 19.12
N ILE A 45 0.73 -7.26 18.04
CA ILE A 45 0.48 -8.71 18.07
C ILE A 45 1.76 -9.48 18.42
N PHE A 46 2.91 -9.13 17.82
CA PHE A 46 4.21 -9.72 18.16
C PHE A 46 4.55 -9.52 19.65
N LYS A 47 4.36 -8.30 20.17
CA LYS A 47 4.58 -7.99 21.60
C LYS A 47 3.70 -8.81 22.53
N GLN A 48 2.39 -8.86 22.25
CA GLN A 48 1.44 -9.65 23.04
C GLN A 48 1.79 -11.14 22.99
N SER A 49 2.38 -11.58 21.88
CA SER A 49 2.86 -12.95 21.67
C SER A 49 4.24 -13.23 22.27
N GLY A 50 4.90 -12.26 22.92
CA GLY A 50 6.25 -12.44 23.46
C GLY A 50 7.34 -12.62 22.39
N LEU A 51 7.07 -12.16 21.17
CA LEU A 51 7.98 -12.20 20.01
C LEU A 51 8.55 -10.80 19.71
N ASP A 52 8.84 -10.01 20.74
CA ASP A 52 9.35 -8.64 20.59
C ASP A 52 10.89 -8.63 20.42
N THR A 53 11.39 -7.87 19.44
CA THR A 53 12.82 -7.71 19.12
C THR A 53 13.09 -6.30 18.63
N GLU A 54 14.32 -5.79 18.81
CA GLU A 54 14.69 -4.45 18.33
C GLU A 54 14.55 -4.35 16.81
N GLU A 55 14.94 -5.41 16.07
CA GLU A 55 14.88 -5.49 14.62
C GLU A 55 13.42 -5.42 14.08
N LEU A 56 12.47 -6.02 14.80
CA LEU A 56 11.04 -5.90 14.48
C LEU A 56 10.55 -4.45 14.64
N MET A 57 11.01 -3.78 15.70
CA MET A 57 10.56 -2.43 16.03
C MET A 57 11.08 -1.40 15.02
N GLU A 58 12.23 -1.65 14.41
CA GLU A 58 12.81 -0.86 13.31
C GLU A 58 12.16 -1.13 11.94
N ALA A 59 11.53 -2.30 11.73
CA ALA A 59 10.90 -2.65 10.45
C ALA A 59 9.70 -1.73 10.12
N THR A 60 9.47 -1.44 8.84
CA THR A 60 8.37 -0.58 8.37
C THR A 60 7.13 -1.42 7.98
N ALA A 61 5.96 -0.79 7.80
CA ALA A 61 4.75 -1.51 7.41
C ALA A 61 4.85 -2.22 6.04
N ASN A 62 5.83 -1.85 5.22
CA ASN A 62 6.12 -2.46 3.91
C ASN A 62 7.08 -3.66 4.00
N ASP A 63 7.58 -3.97 5.19
CA ASP A 63 8.53 -5.05 5.41
C ASP A 63 7.82 -6.30 5.93
N MET A 64 8.11 -7.45 5.33
CA MET A 64 7.72 -8.74 5.89
C MET A 64 8.73 -9.12 6.96
N VAL A 65 8.24 -9.50 8.13
CA VAL A 65 9.06 -9.94 9.27
C VAL A 65 8.74 -11.38 9.61
N VAL A 66 9.81 -12.17 9.77
CA VAL A 66 9.77 -13.54 10.30
C VAL A 66 10.37 -13.47 11.70
N VAL A 67 9.55 -13.65 12.73
CA VAL A 67 10.04 -13.73 14.11
C VAL A 67 9.81 -15.14 14.65
N ALA A 68 10.88 -15.82 15.02
CA ALA A 68 10.83 -17.20 15.49
C ALA A 68 11.58 -17.38 16.80
N ASP A 69 10.98 -18.10 17.74
CA ASP A 69 11.64 -18.70 18.89
C ASP A 69 12.01 -20.14 18.53
N VAL A 70 13.30 -20.37 18.31
CA VAL A 70 13.86 -21.65 17.84
C VAL A 70 14.84 -22.26 18.83
N ASP A 71 14.95 -23.58 18.83
CA ASP A 71 15.90 -24.30 19.69
C ASP A 71 17.35 -24.17 19.22
N ASP A 72 17.56 -23.99 17.91
CA ASP A 72 18.87 -23.90 17.24
C ASP A 72 18.84 -22.77 16.20
N GLU A 73 19.93 -22.01 16.10
CA GLU A 73 20.06 -20.89 15.15
C GLU A 73 20.12 -21.36 13.69
N SER A 74 20.57 -22.59 13.43
CA SER A 74 20.60 -23.19 12.09
C SER A 74 19.20 -23.46 11.50
N LEU A 75 18.14 -23.43 12.32
CA LEU A 75 16.76 -23.55 11.85
C LEU A 75 16.28 -22.30 11.11
N LEU A 76 16.92 -21.14 11.28
CA LEU A 76 16.57 -19.92 10.54
C LEU A 76 16.71 -20.10 9.04
N ASP A 77 17.81 -20.70 8.57
CA ASP A 77 18.02 -20.94 7.14
C ASP A 77 16.93 -21.88 6.59
N THR A 78 16.55 -22.89 7.38
CA THR A 78 15.45 -23.82 7.01
C THR A 78 14.09 -23.11 6.95
N ILE A 79 13.80 -22.23 7.92
CA ILE A 79 12.57 -21.42 7.94
C ILE A 79 12.52 -20.49 6.71
N MET A 80 13.65 -19.87 6.37
CA MET A 80 13.75 -18.98 5.23
C MET A 80 13.64 -19.73 3.90
N ASP A 81 14.27 -20.90 3.77
CA ASP A 81 14.16 -21.77 2.60
C ASP A 81 12.71 -22.25 2.39
N GLU A 82 12.03 -22.70 3.45
CA GLU A 82 10.62 -23.11 3.40
C GLU A 82 9.68 -21.93 3.08
N THR A 83 10.04 -20.72 3.55
CA THR A 83 9.34 -19.48 3.20
C THR A 83 9.48 -19.16 1.72
N GLU A 84 10.70 -19.22 1.17
CA GLU A 84 10.94 -19.00 -0.26
C GLU A 84 10.31 -20.07 -1.13
N GLU A 85 10.34 -21.33 -0.70
CA GLU A 85 9.69 -22.43 -1.41
C GLU A 85 8.16 -22.29 -1.39
N PHE A 86 7.56 -21.86 -0.28
CA PHE A 86 6.13 -21.59 -0.20
C PHE A 86 5.70 -20.51 -1.21
N PHE A 87 6.42 -19.39 -1.29
CA PHE A 87 6.16 -18.35 -2.29
C PHE A 87 6.42 -18.83 -3.72
N ARG A 88 7.44 -19.66 -3.94
CA ARG A 88 7.72 -20.25 -5.25
C ARG A 88 6.61 -21.21 -5.70
N GLN A 89 6.05 -22.01 -4.80
CA GLN A 89 4.93 -22.90 -5.08
C GLN A 89 3.63 -22.12 -5.36
N GLN A 90 3.39 -21.01 -4.65
CA GLN A 90 2.32 -20.09 -4.99
C GLN A 90 2.48 -19.50 -6.41
N SER A 91 3.70 -19.10 -6.75
CA SER A 91 4.02 -18.52 -8.07
C SER A 91 3.95 -19.57 -9.20
N ALA A 92 4.27 -20.83 -8.91
CA ALA A 92 4.23 -21.91 -9.90
C ALA A 92 2.80 -22.38 -10.21
N LYS A 93 1.87 -22.34 -9.25
CA LYS A 93 0.44 -22.60 -9.48
C LYS A 93 -0.23 -21.55 -10.37
N SER A 94 0.33 -20.34 -10.46
CA SER A 94 -0.16 -19.22 -11.27
C SER A 94 0.41 -19.17 -12.70
N GLY A 95 1.46 -19.95 -13.02
CA GLY A 95 2.22 -19.87 -14.27
C GLY A 95 1.57 -20.44 -15.56
N GLY A 96 0.25 -20.66 -15.58
CA GLY A 96 -0.46 -21.31 -16.70
C GLY A 96 -1.33 -20.43 -17.59
N LYS A 97 -1.58 -19.17 -17.23
CA LYS A 97 -2.43 -18.23 -18.00
C LYS A 97 -1.75 -16.88 -18.12
N LYS A 98 -2.10 -16.10 -19.17
CA LYS A 98 -1.66 -14.70 -19.39
C LYS A 98 -1.64 -13.99 -18.04
N GLU A 99 -0.46 -13.59 -17.56
CA GLU A 99 -0.34 -12.75 -16.36
C GLU A 99 -1.23 -11.52 -16.56
N SER A 100 -2.22 -11.33 -15.67
CA SER A 100 -2.90 -10.05 -15.56
C SER A 100 -1.82 -9.02 -15.23
N GLU A 101 -1.63 -8.00 -16.06
CA GLU A 101 -0.65 -6.96 -15.77
C GLU A 101 -1.15 -6.13 -14.59
N SER A 102 -0.57 -6.35 -13.40
CA SER A 102 -0.91 -5.57 -12.21
C SER A 102 -0.45 -4.12 -12.32
N VAL A 103 -1.12 -3.24 -11.58
CA VAL A 103 -0.81 -1.81 -11.48
C VAL A 103 -0.60 -1.42 -10.02
N LYS A 104 0.10 -0.32 -9.79
CA LYS A 104 0.45 0.18 -8.44
C LYS A 104 -0.23 1.50 -8.07
N SER A 105 -1.13 2.00 -8.92
CA SER A 105 -1.85 3.25 -8.68
C SER A 105 -3.22 3.25 -9.34
N TRP A 106 -4.12 4.07 -8.80
CA TRP A 106 -5.42 4.37 -9.40
C TRP A 106 -5.31 4.87 -10.83
N ASP A 107 -4.44 5.83 -11.11
CA ASP A 107 -4.34 6.41 -12.46
C ASP A 107 -3.99 5.36 -13.50
N LYS A 108 -3.03 4.47 -13.19
CA LYS A 108 -2.68 3.34 -14.07
C LYS A 108 -3.83 2.34 -14.18
N ALA A 109 -4.62 2.14 -13.12
CA ALA A 109 -5.80 1.27 -13.16
C ALA A 109 -6.88 1.82 -14.08
N LEU A 110 -7.18 3.12 -13.96
CA LEU A 110 -8.17 3.83 -14.76
C LEU A 110 -7.72 4.00 -16.22
N ASP A 111 -6.43 4.20 -16.48
CA ASP A 111 -5.88 4.23 -17.83
C ASP A 111 -6.07 2.88 -18.55
N LYS A 112 -5.97 1.77 -17.81
CA LYS A 112 -6.18 0.43 -18.35
C LYS A 112 -7.64 0.05 -18.49
N LEU A 113 -8.48 0.43 -17.53
CA LEU A 113 -9.90 0.07 -17.50
C LEU A 113 -10.75 1.31 -17.17
N PRO A 114 -10.87 2.26 -18.12
CA PRO A 114 -11.53 3.55 -17.89
C PRO A 114 -13.05 3.44 -17.68
N ASP A 115 -13.66 2.30 -18.04
CA ASP A 115 -15.07 2.00 -17.87
C ASP A 115 -15.34 0.96 -16.77
N ALA A 116 -14.40 0.79 -15.84
CA ALA A 116 -14.61 0.00 -14.62
C ALA A 116 -15.89 0.46 -13.90
N ASN A 117 -16.69 -0.49 -13.41
CA ASN A 117 -17.97 -0.20 -12.76
C ASN A 117 -18.12 -0.85 -11.36
N LEU A 118 -17.13 -1.63 -10.93
CA LEU A 118 -17.06 -2.26 -9.62
C LEU A 118 -15.63 -2.22 -9.06
N ALA A 119 -15.46 -1.73 -7.84
CA ALA A 119 -14.25 -1.90 -7.06
C ALA A 119 -14.44 -3.02 -6.04
N VAL A 120 -13.56 -4.03 -6.03
CA VAL A 120 -13.56 -5.11 -5.04
C VAL A 120 -12.41 -4.85 -4.07
N ILE A 121 -12.71 -4.59 -2.80
CA ILE A 121 -11.76 -4.10 -1.80
C ILE A 121 -11.59 -5.11 -0.68
N SER A 122 -10.34 -5.54 -0.48
CA SER A 122 -9.93 -6.57 0.49
C SER A 122 -8.61 -6.23 1.20
N ILE A 123 -8.36 -4.94 1.41
CA ILE A 123 -7.20 -4.41 2.15
C ILE A 123 -7.55 -4.19 3.64
N PRO A 124 -6.59 -3.87 4.54
CA PRO A 124 -6.90 -3.62 5.94
C PRO A 124 -7.93 -2.49 6.14
N GLY A 125 -8.87 -2.68 7.07
CA GLY A 125 -10.02 -1.80 7.30
C GLY A 125 -9.68 -0.33 7.48
N ALA A 126 -8.57 -0.03 8.16
CA ALA A 126 -8.06 1.32 8.38
C ALA A 126 -7.85 2.13 7.08
N TYR A 127 -7.71 1.45 5.94
CA TYR A 127 -7.49 2.06 4.62
C TYR A 127 -8.64 1.81 3.64
N ALA A 128 -9.43 0.76 3.84
CA ALA A 128 -10.51 0.35 2.93
C ALA A 128 -11.55 1.46 2.70
N ALA A 129 -11.86 2.26 3.73
CA ALA A 129 -12.80 3.36 3.61
C ALA A 129 -12.33 4.44 2.63
N LEU A 130 -11.03 4.75 2.61
CA LEU A 130 -10.46 5.76 1.71
C LEU A 130 -10.49 5.29 0.26
N GLU A 131 -10.12 4.03 0.01
CA GLU A 131 -10.14 3.46 -1.34
C GLU A 131 -11.58 3.30 -1.86
N ALA A 132 -12.54 2.99 -1.00
CA ALA A 132 -13.96 2.99 -1.37
C ALA A 132 -14.48 4.39 -1.69
N ASP A 133 -14.11 5.38 -0.89
CA ASP A 133 -14.49 6.78 -1.14
C ASP A 133 -13.96 7.25 -2.51
N ARG A 134 -12.72 6.88 -2.84
CA ARG A 134 -12.10 7.13 -4.15
C ARG A 134 -12.82 6.38 -5.28
N ALA A 135 -13.14 5.11 -5.12
CA ALA A 135 -13.89 4.34 -6.12
C ALA A 135 -15.26 4.97 -6.44
N LEU A 136 -15.96 5.47 -5.42
CA LEU A 136 -17.22 6.21 -5.59
C LEU A 136 -17.02 7.55 -6.33
N ASP A 137 -15.86 8.20 -6.19
CA ASP A 137 -15.51 9.40 -6.97
C ASP A 137 -15.30 9.13 -8.45
N GLU A 138 -14.71 7.98 -8.75
CA GLU A 138 -14.55 7.48 -10.13
C GLU A 138 -15.83 6.80 -10.66
N GLY A 139 -16.92 6.82 -9.89
CA GLY A 139 -18.24 6.42 -10.36
C GLY A 139 -18.50 4.91 -10.37
N MET A 140 -17.74 4.13 -9.61
CA MET A 140 -17.87 2.67 -9.45
C MET A 140 -18.72 2.28 -8.25
N ASN A 141 -19.42 1.15 -8.33
CA ASN A 141 -19.96 0.47 -7.16
C ASN A 141 -18.81 -0.13 -6.33
N VAL A 142 -19.04 -0.44 -5.06
CA VAL A 142 -18.02 -0.99 -4.17
C VAL A 142 -18.51 -2.29 -3.56
N PHE A 143 -17.71 -3.35 -3.69
CA PHE A 143 -17.80 -4.56 -2.88
C PHE A 143 -16.65 -4.56 -1.87
N MET A 144 -16.96 -4.38 -0.60
CA MET A 144 -15.98 -4.26 0.48
C MET A 144 -16.00 -5.51 1.34
N PHE A 145 -15.06 -6.41 1.04
CA PHE A 145 -14.75 -7.56 1.86
C PHE A 145 -14.09 -7.14 3.17
N SER A 146 -13.26 -6.09 3.12
CA SER A 146 -12.57 -5.53 4.28
C SER A 146 -13.49 -5.31 5.48
N ASP A 147 -13.06 -5.82 6.62
CA ASP A 147 -13.66 -5.55 7.93
C ASP A 147 -12.84 -4.47 8.69
N ASN A 148 -13.17 -4.15 9.94
CA ASN A 148 -12.53 -3.14 10.78
C ASN A 148 -12.63 -1.71 10.21
N VAL A 149 -13.71 -1.45 9.49
CA VAL A 149 -14.11 -0.10 9.04
C VAL A 149 -15.07 0.49 10.06
N THR A 150 -14.88 1.77 10.41
CA THR A 150 -15.72 2.43 11.42
C THR A 150 -17.18 2.53 10.95
N LEU A 151 -18.11 2.55 11.90
CA LEU A 151 -19.54 2.74 11.61
C LEU A 151 -19.79 4.09 10.93
N GLU A 152 -19.04 5.12 11.32
CA GLU A 152 -19.14 6.48 10.77
C GLU A 152 -18.74 6.51 9.29
N ASP A 153 -17.65 5.83 8.94
CA ASP A 153 -17.20 5.70 7.55
C ASP A 153 -18.20 4.89 6.71
N GLU A 154 -18.73 3.78 7.24
CA GLU A 154 -19.77 3.00 6.55
C GLU A 154 -21.00 3.86 6.23
N VAL A 155 -21.50 4.62 7.21
CA VAL A 155 -22.65 5.52 7.01
C VAL A 155 -22.34 6.57 5.96
N LYS A 156 -21.15 7.18 6.00
CA LYS A 156 -20.73 8.20 5.03
C LYS A 156 -20.66 7.61 3.61
N LEU A 157 -20.02 6.45 3.46
CA LEU A 157 -19.82 5.79 2.16
C LEU A 157 -21.15 5.35 1.54
N LYS A 158 -22.03 4.72 2.31
CA LYS A 158 -23.34 4.28 1.81
C LYS A 158 -24.24 5.45 1.41
N LYS A 159 -24.21 6.56 2.16
CA LYS A 159 -24.92 7.80 1.76
C LYS A 159 -24.35 8.39 0.47
N LYS A 160 -23.02 8.51 0.36
CA LYS A 160 -22.36 9.00 -0.86
C LYS A 160 -22.71 8.12 -2.06
N ALA A 161 -22.72 6.80 -1.89
CA ALA A 161 -23.08 5.86 -2.95
C ALA A 161 -24.53 6.06 -3.40
N HIS A 162 -25.47 6.09 -2.45
CA HIS A 162 -26.88 6.34 -2.73
C HIS A 162 -27.10 7.66 -3.50
N GLU A 163 -26.48 8.76 -3.05
CA GLU A 163 -26.56 10.07 -3.72
C GLU A 163 -26.01 10.05 -5.16
N LYS A 164 -25.01 9.20 -5.44
CA LYS A 164 -24.42 9.01 -6.77
C LYS A 164 -25.11 7.94 -7.62
N GLY A 165 -26.16 7.30 -7.11
CA GLY A 165 -26.83 6.18 -7.77
C GLY A 165 -25.91 4.95 -7.88
N LEU A 166 -25.12 4.67 -6.86
CA LEU A 166 -24.18 3.56 -6.72
C LEU A 166 -24.50 2.78 -5.45
N ALA A 167 -23.89 1.60 -5.28
CA ALA A 167 -24.00 0.81 -4.07
C ALA A 167 -22.64 0.56 -3.41
N VAL A 168 -22.66 0.53 -2.08
CA VAL A 168 -21.57 -0.01 -1.25
C VAL A 168 -22.10 -1.28 -0.58
N MET A 169 -21.59 -2.43 -1.04
CA MET A 169 -21.83 -3.77 -0.53
C MET A 169 -20.75 -4.06 0.52
N GLY A 170 -21.04 -3.87 1.80
CA GLY A 170 -20.05 -3.90 2.89
C GLY A 170 -20.04 -2.60 3.70
N PRO A 171 -19.10 -2.40 4.64
CA PRO A 171 -17.98 -3.28 5.03
C PRO A 171 -18.41 -4.65 5.56
N ASP A 172 -17.44 -5.56 5.72
CA ASP A 172 -17.70 -6.95 6.15
C ASP A 172 -18.73 -7.65 5.24
N CYS A 173 -18.52 -7.53 3.93
CA CYS A 173 -19.31 -8.24 2.93
C CYS A 173 -18.54 -9.47 2.44
N GLY A 174 -18.75 -10.60 3.12
CA GLY A 174 -18.03 -11.85 2.85
C GLY A 174 -18.38 -12.53 1.52
N THR A 175 -19.61 -12.37 1.01
CA THR A 175 -20.16 -13.20 -0.07
C THR A 175 -20.97 -12.37 -1.06
N GLY A 176 -20.81 -12.63 -2.35
CA GLY A 176 -21.64 -12.04 -3.39
C GLY A 176 -21.59 -12.82 -4.70
N ILE A 177 -22.72 -12.86 -5.40
CA ILE A 177 -22.84 -13.34 -6.78
C ILE A 177 -23.43 -12.21 -7.59
N ILE A 178 -22.68 -11.68 -8.57
CA ILE A 178 -23.13 -10.59 -9.43
C ILE A 178 -23.08 -11.10 -10.87
N GLN A 179 -24.23 -11.23 -11.52
CA GLN A 179 -24.32 -11.79 -12.88
C GLN A 179 -23.59 -13.13 -13.03
N SER A 180 -23.87 -14.03 -12.09
CA SER A 180 -23.25 -15.37 -11.95
C SER A 180 -21.74 -15.36 -11.74
N VAL A 181 -21.15 -14.24 -11.36
CA VAL A 181 -19.73 -14.11 -10.99
C VAL A 181 -19.61 -14.22 -9.47
N PRO A 182 -18.89 -15.22 -8.94
CA PRO A 182 -18.58 -15.31 -7.52
C PRO A 182 -17.60 -14.19 -7.10
N ILE A 183 -17.93 -13.46 -6.04
CA ILE A 183 -17.10 -12.42 -5.43
C ILE A 183 -16.80 -12.82 -3.99
N ALA A 184 -15.54 -12.72 -3.58
CA ALA A 184 -15.04 -13.11 -2.25
C ALA A 184 -15.33 -14.59 -1.88
N PHE A 185 -15.90 -14.86 -0.70
CA PHE A 185 -16.16 -16.21 -0.19
C PHE A 185 -17.51 -16.71 -0.70
N THR A 186 -17.50 -17.39 -1.85
CA THR A 186 -18.72 -17.70 -2.61
C THR A 186 -18.61 -19.02 -3.38
N ASN A 187 -19.75 -19.70 -3.55
CA ASN A 187 -19.86 -20.96 -4.28
C ASN A 187 -20.12 -20.75 -5.78
N ASN A 188 -19.73 -21.73 -6.60
CA ASN A 188 -20.11 -21.78 -8.00
C ASN A 188 -21.53 -22.37 -8.13
N VAL A 189 -22.52 -21.55 -8.47
CA VAL A 189 -23.93 -21.97 -8.53
C VAL A 189 -24.51 -21.86 -9.94
N ALA A 190 -25.54 -22.65 -10.24
CA ALA A 190 -26.26 -22.49 -11.50
C ALA A 190 -26.92 -21.10 -11.61
N PRO A 191 -26.91 -20.48 -12.79
CA PRO A 191 -27.70 -19.27 -13.04
C PRO A 191 -29.20 -19.60 -12.96
N GLY A 192 -30.00 -18.65 -12.47
CA GLY A 192 -31.44 -18.84 -12.36
C GLY A 192 -32.17 -17.58 -11.89
N SER A 193 -33.50 -17.68 -11.78
CA SER A 193 -34.40 -16.53 -11.60
C SER A 193 -34.70 -16.17 -10.15
N ILE A 194 -33.98 -16.76 -9.19
CA ILE A 194 -34.12 -16.38 -7.78
C ILE A 194 -33.05 -15.30 -7.50
N GLY A 195 -33.49 -14.15 -7.01
CA GLY A 195 -32.60 -13.09 -6.51
C GLY A 195 -32.44 -13.19 -5.00
N ILE A 196 -31.25 -12.89 -4.47
CA ILE A 196 -31.02 -12.89 -3.02
C ILE A 196 -30.39 -11.55 -2.62
N ILE A 197 -30.87 -10.94 -1.54
CA ILE A 197 -30.26 -9.77 -0.91
C ILE A 197 -30.03 -10.13 0.55
N GLY A 198 -28.79 -9.99 1.04
CA GLY A 198 -28.46 -10.49 2.36
C GLY A 198 -27.42 -9.69 3.15
N ALA A 199 -27.75 -9.42 4.42
CA ALA A 199 -26.79 -8.99 5.43
C ALA A 199 -26.22 -10.22 6.17
N SER A 200 -25.79 -11.22 5.40
CA SER A 200 -25.36 -12.53 5.90
C SER A 200 -24.57 -13.26 4.81
N GLY A 201 -23.24 -13.36 4.96
CA GLY A 201 -22.39 -14.04 3.98
C GLY A 201 -22.70 -15.53 3.89
N THR A 202 -22.49 -16.26 4.99
CA THR A 202 -22.73 -17.71 5.01
C THR A 202 -24.20 -18.11 4.89
N GLY A 203 -25.15 -17.22 5.19
CA GLY A 203 -26.56 -17.44 4.88
C GLY A 203 -26.85 -17.36 3.38
N ILE A 204 -26.22 -16.43 2.65
CA ILE A 204 -26.27 -16.41 1.18
C ILE A 204 -25.66 -17.70 0.61
N GLN A 205 -24.51 -18.15 1.12
CA GLN A 205 -23.89 -19.40 0.66
C GLN A 205 -24.83 -20.61 0.87
N GLU A 206 -25.40 -20.78 2.06
CA GLU A 206 -26.29 -21.92 2.33
C GLU A 206 -27.54 -21.87 1.45
N LEU A 207 -28.19 -20.71 1.32
CA LEU A 207 -29.36 -20.55 0.44
C LEU A 207 -29.04 -20.90 -1.01
N THR A 208 -27.99 -20.30 -1.56
CA THR A 208 -27.62 -20.49 -2.98
C THR A 208 -27.26 -21.95 -3.26
N THR A 209 -26.58 -22.62 -2.32
CA THR A 209 -26.21 -24.03 -2.50
C THR A 209 -27.40 -24.99 -2.34
N ILE A 210 -28.34 -24.73 -1.42
CA ILE A 210 -29.60 -25.51 -1.32
C ILE A 210 -30.40 -25.35 -2.62
N ILE A 211 -30.55 -24.11 -3.11
CA ILE A 211 -31.26 -23.81 -4.36
C ILE A 211 -30.65 -24.58 -5.55
N ASP A 212 -29.32 -24.56 -5.68
CA ASP A 212 -28.60 -25.31 -6.73
C ASP A 212 -28.85 -26.83 -6.62
N ARG A 213 -28.79 -27.39 -5.40
CA ARG A 213 -29.06 -28.82 -5.16
C ARG A 213 -30.51 -29.20 -5.44
N LEU A 214 -31.47 -28.29 -5.23
CA LEU A 214 -32.88 -28.47 -5.61
C LEU A 214 -33.12 -28.30 -7.12
N GLY A 215 -32.09 -27.92 -7.89
CA GLY A 215 -32.12 -27.83 -9.35
C GLY A 215 -32.56 -26.49 -9.91
N GLU A 216 -32.63 -25.44 -9.08
CA GLU A 216 -32.79 -24.05 -9.52
C GLU A 216 -31.45 -23.30 -9.42
N GLY A 217 -31.45 -21.99 -9.63
CA GLY A 217 -30.22 -21.20 -9.61
C GLY A 217 -30.44 -19.74 -9.25
N VAL A 218 -29.31 -19.03 -9.11
CA VAL A 218 -29.26 -17.61 -8.74
C VAL A 218 -28.29 -16.89 -9.67
N THR A 219 -28.79 -15.85 -10.35
CA THR A 219 -27.94 -14.94 -11.13
C THR A 219 -27.35 -13.82 -10.27
N ASN A 220 -28.13 -13.30 -9.32
CA ASN A 220 -27.71 -12.23 -8.42
C ASN A 220 -27.99 -12.60 -6.95
N ALA A 221 -26.94 -12.67 -6.14
CA ALA A 221 -26.99 -12.79 -4.69
C ALA A 221 -26.12 -11.69 -4.07
N ILE A 222 -26.74 -10.60 -3.63
CA ILE A 222 -26.03 -9.39 -3.24
C ILE A 222 -25.87 -9.35 -1.71
N GLY A 223 -24.64 -9.52 -1.26
CA GLY A 223 -24.25 -9.19 0.11
C GLY A 223 -24.23 -7.66 0.30
N ILE A 224 -24.71 -7.17 1.45
CA ILE A 224 -24.83 -5.72 1.71
C ILE A 224 -23.98 -5.23 2.90
N GLY A 225 -23.21 -6.14 3.51
CA GLY A 225 -22.47 -5.91 4.75
C GLY A 225 -23.29 -6.22 6.00
N GLY A 226 -22.67 -6.84 7.01
CA GLY A 226 -23.35 -7.34 8.21
C GLY A 226 -24.07 -6.28 9.04
N ARG A 227 -23.66 -5.00 8.92
CA ARG A 227 -24.18 -3.88 9.72
C ARG A 227 -25.16 -2.98 8.98
N ASP A 228 -25.51 -3.26 7.72
CA ASP A 228 -26.43 -2.41 6.93
C ASP A 228 -27.78 -2.19 7.64
N LEU A 229 -28.23 -3.23 8.36
CA LEU A 229 -29.51 -3.25 9.06
C LEU A 229 -29.46 -2.68 10.49
N ASN A 230 -28.31 -2.14 10.89
CA ASN A 230 -28.17 -1.34 12.11
C ASN A 230 -28.95 -0.02 11.96
N ALA A 231 -29.53 0.46 13.05
CA ALA A 231 -30.25 1.75 13.13
C ALA A 231 -29.44 2.93 12.56
N ALA A 232 -28.13 2.99 12.85
CA ALA A 232 -27.27 4.09 12.41
C ALA A 232 -27.04 4.10 10.88
N VAL A 233 -27.01 2.93 10.24
CA VAL A 233 -26.82 2.79 8.80
C VAL A 233 -28.16 2.96 8.07
N GLY A 234 -29.23 2.36 8.60
CA GLY A 234 -30.60 2.61 8.14
C GLY A 234 -31.05 1.78 6.92
N GLY A 235 -30.35 0.69 6.62
CA GLY A 235 -30.68 -0.24 5.54
C GLY A 235 -30.55 0.36 4.14
N ILE A 236 -29.57 1.25 3.92
CA ILE A 236 -29.44 2.01 2.66
C ILE A 236 -29.25 1.06 1.48
N THR A 237 -28.22 0.21 1.53
CA THR A 237 -27.91 -0.70 0.43
C THR A 237 -28.99 -1.77 0.28
N MET A 238 -29.59 -2.26 1.37
CA MET A 238 -30.76 -3.16 1.31
C MET A 238 -31.89 -2.57 0.48
N MET A 239 -32.28 -1.32 0.76
CA MET A 239 -33.40 -0.67 0.08
C MET A 239 -33.11 -0.43 -1.41
N ASP A 240 -31.90 0.03 -1.73
CA ASP A 240 -31.48 0.26 -3.12
C ASP A 240 -31.50 -1.03 -3.94
N MET A 241 -31.07 -2.16 -3.34
CA MET A 241 -31.08 -3.47 -3.99
C MET A 241 -32.50 -4.06 -4.11
N ILE A 242 -33.38 -3.82 -3.13
CA ILE A 242 -34.79 -4.22 -3.23
C ILE A 242 -35.43 -3.55 -4.44
N ASP A 243 -35.26 -2.22 -4.58
CA ASP A 243 -35.83 -1.48 -5.70
C ASP A 243 -35.24 -1.93 -7.05
N ALA A 244 -33.92 -2.19 -7.10
CA ALA A 244 -33.23 -2.65 -8.30
C ALA A 244 -33.65 -4.07 -8.74
N MET A 245 -33.76 -5.03 -7.80
CA MET A 245 -34.19 -6.39 -8.12
C MET A 245 -35.68 -6.50 -8.46
N GLU A 246 -36.50 -5.58 -7.97
CA GLU A 246 -37.90 -5.53 -8.41
C GLU A 246 -38.02 -5.20 -9.90
N ASP A 247 -37.16 -4.34 -10.41
CA ASP A 247 -37.15 -3.95 -11.83
C ASP A 247 -36.45 -4.95 -12.74
N ASP A 248 -35.68 -5.89 -12.20
CA ASP A 248 -34.99 -6.91 -12.98
C ASP A 248 -35.95 -8.04 -13.40
N ASP A 249 -36.41 -8.02 -14.64
CA ASP A 249 -37.33 -9.02 -15.20
C ASP A 249 -36.80 -10.47 -15.14
N THR A 250 -35.49 -10.67 -14.98
CA THR A 250 -34.89 -12.00 -14.82
C THR A 250 -35.14 -12.57 -13.42
N VAL A 251 -35.33 -11.71 -12.42
CA VAL A 251 -35.72 -12.11 -11.06
C VAL A 251 -37.23 -12.37 -11.03
N LYS A 252 -37.62 -13.60 -10.66
CA LYS A 252 -39.01 -14.03 -10.49
C LYS A 252 -39.42 -14.16 -9.03
N VAL A 253 -38.47 -14.46 -8.13
CA VAL A 253 -38.67 -14.52 -6.68
C VAL A 253 -37.45 -13.90 -6.02
N VAL A 254 -37.63 -13.13 -4.96
CA VAL A 254 -36.53 -12.55 -4.18
C VAL A 254 -36.50 -13.13 -2.77
N ILE A 255 -35.31 -13.44 -2.27
CA ILE A 255 -35.08 -13.83 -0.87
C ILE A 255 -34.33 -12.70 -0.16
N ILE A 256 -34.83 -12.30 1.01
CA ILE A 256 -34.16 -11.39 1.93
C ILE A 256 -33.64 -12.20 3.11
N VAL A 257 -32.33 -12.17 3.38
CA VAL A 257 -31.72 -12.94 4.48
C VAL A 257 -30.87 -12.05 5.39
N SER A 258 -31.11 -12.08 6.70
CA SER A 258 -30.28 -11.38 7.66
C SER A 258 -30.44 -11.90 9.08
N LYS A 259 -29.58 -11.44 9.98
CA LYS A 259 -29.91 -11.38 11.42
C LYS A 259 -31.12 -10.44 11.64
N PRO A 260 -31.80 -10.50 12.80
CA PRO A 260 -32.96 -9.65 13.06
C PRO A 260 -32.57 -8.16 12.97
N PRO A 261 -33.21 -7.36 12.08
CA PRO A 261 -32.87 -5.94 11.91
C PRO A 261 -33.26 -5.12 13.14
N ALA A 262 -32.70 -3.91 13.28
CA ALA A 262 -33.25 -2.93 14.21
C ALA A 262 -34.73 -2.67 13.87
N LYS A 263 -35.60 -2.54 14.89
CA LYS A 263 -37.06 -2.47 14.70
C LYS A 263 -37.49 -1.46 13.62
N GLU A 264 -36.93 -0.26 13.65
CA GLU A 264 -37.27 0.80 12.68
C GLU A 264 -36.84 0.46 11.25
N VAL A 265 -35.70 -0.20 11.08
CA VAL A 265 -35.18 -0.66 9.78
C VAL A 265 -36.02 -1.83 9.28
N ARG A 266 -36.37 -2.79 10.16
CA ARG A 266 -37.27 -3.90 9.85
C ARG A 266 -38.62 -3.38 9.36
N ASP A 267 -39.24 -2.47 10.11
CA ASP A 267 -40.57 -1.95 9.78
C ASP A 267 -40.54 -1.22 8.42
N LYS A 268 -39.45 -0.49 8.11
CA LYS A 268 -39.22 0.13 6.80
C LYS A 268 -39.09 -0.89 5.66
N ILE A 269 -38.27 -1.93 5.85
CA ILE A 269 -38.06 -2.99 4.85
C ILE A 269 -39.36 -3.76 4.61
N SER A 270 -40.03 -4.20 5.68
CA SER A 270 -41.31 -4.92 5.57
C SER A 270 -42.38 -4.08 4.89
N ALA A 271 -42.49 -2.79 5.21
CA ALA A 271 -43.41 -1.89 4.51
C ALA A 271 -43.11 -1.84 3.00
N ARG A 272 -41.83 -1.76 2.61
CA ARG A 272 -41.45 -1.76 1.20
C ARG A 272 -41.70 -3.10 0.49
N LEU A 273 -41.42 -4.22 1.14
CA LEU A 273 -41.66 -5.56 0.60
C LEU A 273 -43.15 -5.88 0.50
N SER A 274 -43.99 -5.30 1.38
CA SER A 274 -45.45 -5.43 1.32
C SER A 274 -46.05 -4.81 0.05
N SER A 275 -45.35 -3.94 -0.67
CA SER A 275 -45.77 -3.41 -1.97
C SER A 275 -44.98 -3.98 -3.16
N PHE A 276 -44.10 -4.97 -2.91
CA PHE A 276 -43.32 -5.64 -3.95
C PHE A 276 -44.23 -6.43 -4.90
N SER A 277 -43.95 -6.30 -6.20
CA SER A 277 -44.76 -6.82 -7.31
C SER A 277 -44.54 -8.31 -7.61
N LYS A 278 -43.43 -8.88 -7.13
CA LYS A 278 -43.08 -10.29 -7.28
C LYS A 278 -43.18 -11.02 -5.94
N PRO A 279 -43.21 -12.37 -5.90
CA PRO A 279 -43.13 -13.10 -4.64
C PRO A 279 -41.82 -12.81 -3.88
N VAL A 280 -41.94 -12.58 -2.57
CA VAL A 280 -40.82 -12.31 -1.66
C VAL A 280 -40.78 -13.38 -0.58
N VAL A 281 -39.59 -13.87 -0.25
CA VAL A 281 -39.32 -14.70 0.93
C VAL A 281 -38.38 -13.94 1.88
N THR A 282 -38.78 -13.70 3.12
CA THR A 282 -37.89 -13.14 4.16
C THR A 282 -37.47 -14.20 5.15
N LEU A 283 -36.19 -14.19 5.50
CA LEU A 283 -35.61 -14.96 6.59
C LEU A 283 -34.82 -14.01 7.50
N PHE A 284 -35.37 -13.73 8.67
CA PHE A 284 -34.67 -13.06 9.76
C PHE A 284 -34.27 -14.12 10.78
N VAL A 285 -33.03 -14.61 10.68
CA VAL A 285 -32.55 -15.77 11.46
C VAL A 285 -32.65 -15.44 12.95
N GLY A 286 -33.47 -16.20 13.68
CA GLY A 286 -33.77 -15.96 15.09
C GLY A 286 -35.21 -15.47 15.36
N GLU A 287 -35.95 -15.03 14.34
CA GLU A 287 -37.39 -14.78 14.46
C GLU A 287 -38.18 -16.06 14.12
N LYS A 288 -39.28 -16.32 14.84
CA LYS A 288 -40.16 -17.48 14.64
C LYS A 288 -41.51 -17.03 14.08
N PRO A 289 -41.65 -16.84 12.75
CA PRO A 289 -42.89 -16.37 12.16
C PRO A 289 -44.01 -17.40 12.29
N GLU A 290 -45.23 -16.92 12.55
CA GLU A 290 -46.43 -17.76 12.77
C GLU A 290 -47.35 -17.85 11.54
N TYR A 291 -47.12 -17.02 10.52
CA TYR A 291 -47.96 -16.93 9.32
C TYR A 291 -47.13 -16.50 8.11
N HIS A 292 -47.72 -16.66 6.93
CA HIS A 292 -47.30 -16.03 5.67
C HIS A 292 -48.38 -15.06 5.20
N GLU A 293 -48.03 -14.17 4.29
CA GLU A 293 -48.96 -13.34 3.54
C GLU A 293 -48.95 -13.74 2.06
N GLU A 294 -50.04 -13.50 1.34
CA GLU A 294 -50.10 -13.74 -0.11
C GLU A 294 -48.94 -13.00 -0.81
N ASN A 295 -48.10 -13.73 -1.57
CA ASN A 295 -46.89 -13.22 -2.22
C ASN A 295 -45.80 -12.62 -1.29
N PHE A 296 -45.92 -12.78 0.04
CA PHE A 296 -44.91 -12.33 1.00
C PHE A 296 -44.75 -13.36 2.13
N TYR A 297 -43.71 -14.18 2.03
CA TYR A 297 -43.53 -15.38 2.82
C TYR A 297 -42.43 -15.21 3.88
N HIS A 298 -42.76 -15.47 5.14
CA HIS A 298 -41.79 -15.44 6.24
C HIS A 298 -41.26 -16.84 6.59
N ALA A 299 -40.02 -17.11 6.23
CA ALA A 299 -39.31 -18.35 6.54
C ALA A 299 -38.72 -18.33 7.95
N TYR A 300 -38.59 -19.52 8.53
CA TYR A 300 -37.98 -19.77 9.84
C TYR A 300 -36.54 -20.27 9.70
N THR A 301 -36.26 -21.08 8.67
CA THR A 301 -34.94 -21.68 8.42
C THR A 301 -34.43 -21.38 7.00
N LEU A 302 -33.13 -21.51 6.78
CA LEU A 302 -32.45 -21.40 5.49
C LEU A 302 -33.02 -22.41 4.48
N ASP A 303 -33.24 -23.66 4.93
CA ASP A 303 -33.89 -24.70 4.13
C ASP A 303 -35.32 -24.32 3.73
N GLU A 304 -36.13 -23.85 4.68
CA GLU A 304 -37.50 -23.42 4.37
C GLU A 304 -37.52 -22.25 3.37
N ALA A 305 -36.64 -21.26 3.55
CA ALA A 305 -36.54 -20.12 2.65
C ALA A 305 -36.20 -20.56 1.21
N ALA A 306 -35.21 -21.45 1.06
CA ALA A 306 -34.81 -21.99 -0.23
C ALA A 306 -35.95 -22.80 -0.88
N ARG A 307 -36.60 -23.70 -0.13
CA ARG A 307 -37.72 -24.51 -0.65
C ARG A 307 -38.93 -23.67 -1.04
N LEU A 308 -39.28 -22.65 -0.25
CA LEU A 308 -40.33 -21.69 -0.60
C LEU A 308 -40.00 -20.97 -1.91
N ALA A 309 -38.77 -20.47 -2.05
CA ALA A 309 -38.37 -19.76 -3.26
C ALA A 309 -38.40 -20.66 -4.52
N VAL A 310 -37.86 -21.89 -4.41
CA VAL A 310 -37.91 -22.88 -5.50
C VAL A 310 -39.35 -23.26 -5.83
N GLY A 311 -40.18 -23.49 -4.82
CA GLY A 311 -41.59 -23.82 -5.00
C GLY A 311 -42.40 -22.69 -5.66
N LEU A 312 -42.10 -21.43 -5.32
CA LEU A 312 -42.71 -20.26 -5.95
C LEU A 312 -42.29 -20.10 -7.42
N VAL A 313 -41.04 -20.42 -7.77
CA VAL A 313 -40.58 -20.43 -9.17
C VAL A 313 -41.28 -21.53 -9.97
N ARG A 314 -41.43 -22.73 -9.39
CA ARG A 314 -41.98 -23.91 -10.07
C ARG A 314 -43.52 -23.99 -10.05
N GLY A 315 -44.15 -23.33 -9.09
CA GLY A 315 -45.58 -23.48 -8.81
C GLY A 315 -45.94 -24.80 -8.14
N GLU A 316 -45.01 -25.40 -7.38
CA GLU A 316 -45.21 -26.66 -6.67
C GLU A 316 -44.62 -26.64 -5.26
N GLU A 317 -45.06 -27.56 -4.39
CA GLU A 317 -44.51 -27.69 -3.04
C GLU A 317 -43.23 -28.54 -3.06
N ILE A 318 -42.17 -28.04 -2.43
CA ILE A 318 -40.88 -28.74 -2.35
C ILE A 318 -40.77 -29.46 -1.00
N PRO A 319 -40.66 -30.81 -0.99
CA PRO A 319 -40.57 -31.57 0.24
C PRO A 319 -39.25 -31.32 0.98
N GLU A 320 -39.27 -31.49 2.30
CA GLU A 320 -38.06 -31.47 3.13
C GLU A 320 -37.23 -32.76 2.90
N ALA A 321 -35.91 -32.63 2.97
CA ALA A 321 -34.99 -33.78 2.89
C ALA A 321 -34.99 -34.59 4.20
N GLU A 322 -34.77 -35.89 4.11
CA GLU A 322 -34.63 -36.79 5.26
C GLU A 322 -33.17 -37.24 5.43
N ALA A 323 -32.73 -37.39 6.69
CA ALA A 323 -31.40 -37.91 6.99
C ALA A 323 -31.40 -39.44 6.90
N ASP A 324 -30.47 -40.02 6.14
CA ASP A 324 -30.24 -41.46 6.08
C ASP A 324 -29.44 -41.92 7.31
N VAL A 325 -30.14 -42.12 8.44
CA VAL A 325 -29.52 -42.49 9.73
C VAL A 325 -30.39 -43.46 10.53
N ASP A 326 -29.74 -44.42 11.20
CA ASP A 326 -30.38 -45.33 12.16
C ASP A 326 -30.52 -44.68 13.54
N GLU A 327 -31.67 -44.03 13.75
CA GLU A 327 -32.00 -43.36 15.03
C GLU A 327 -32.14 -44.34 16.21
N SER A 328 -32.22 -45.66 15.99
CA SER A 328 -32.35 -46.64 17.09
C SER A 328 -31.13 -46.67 18.02
N THR A 329 -30.00 -46.12 17.56
CA THR A 329 -28.74 -46.06 18.29
C THR A 329 -28.57 -44.79 19.13
N PHE A 330 -29.47 -43.81 18.95
CA PHE A 330 -29.42 -42.50 19.60
C PHE A 330 -29.71 -42.59 21.10
N TYR A 331 -29.26 -41.57 21.84
CA TYR A 331 -29.55 -41.44 23.25
C TYR A 331 -31.02 -41.08 23.48
N LYS A 332 -31.49 -41.31 24.69
CA LYS A 332 -32.79 -40.81 25.16
C LYS A 332 -32.59 -39.51 25.93
N ALA A 333 -33.64 -38.70 26.03
CA ALA A 333 -33.57 -37.43 26.78
C ALA A 333 -33.13 -37.63 28.24
N GLU A 334 -33.43 -38.79 28.85
CA GLU A 334 -33.04 -39.12 30.23
C GLU A 334 -31.53 -39.34 30.41
N ASP A 335 -30.79 -39.61 29.33
CA ASP A 335 -29.34 -39.82 29.34
C ASP A 335 -28.55 -38.50 29.50
N LYS A 336 -29.24 -37.34 29.43
CA LYS A 336 -28.70 -36.00 29.67
C LYS A 336 -27.43 -35.67 28.86
N LYS A 337 -27.41 -36.13 27.61
CA LYS A 337 -26.34 -35.82 26.67
C LYS A 337 -26.52 -34.44 26.05
N THR A 338 -25.39 -33.83 25.70
CA THR A 338 -25.33 -32.44 25.19
C THR A 338 -24.79 -32.37 23.77
N ILE A 339 -25.10 -31.27 23.08
CA ILE A 339 -24.60 -30.95 21.74
C ILE A 339 -23.46 -29.94 21.85
N LYS A 340 -22.36 -30.19 21.13
CA LYS A 340 -21.25 -29.25 20.96
C LYS A 340 -21.13 -28.92 19.48
N ALA A 341 -21.53 -27.71 19.08
CA ALA A 341 -21.56 -27.30 17.69
C ALA A 341 -20.50 -26.23 17.42
N TYR A 342 -19.64 -26.47 16.43
CA TYR A 342 -18.52 -25.62 16.08
C TYR A 342 -18.60 -25.25 14.61
N TYR A 343 -19.08 -24.04 14.36
CA TYR A 343 -19.33 -23.54 13.03
C TYR A 343 -18.24 -22.59 12.58
N SER A 344 -17.89 -22.66 11.30
CA SER A 344 -17.10 -21.64 10.60
C SER A 344 -17.99 -20.56 9.98
N GLY A 345 -19.28 -20.83 9.77
CA GLY A 345 -20.26 -19.88 9.28
C GLY A 345 -21.24 -19.40 10.34
N GLY A 346 -21.13 -18.12 10.71
CA GLY A 346 -21.95 -17.52 11.77
C GLY A 346 -23.47 -17.58 11.57
N THR A 347 -23.97 -17.58 10.34
CA THR A 347 -25.43 -17.68 10.11
C THR A 347 -25.94 -19.09 10.36
N LEU A 348 -25.17 -20.11 9.98
CA LEU A 348 -25.47 -21.50 10.28
C LEU A 348 -25.38 -21.76 11.79
N ALA A 349 -24.41 -21.14 12.46
CA ALA A 349 -24.30 -21.15 13.92
C ALA A 349 -25.53 -20.54 14.61
N ASN A 350 -26.01 -19.40 14.11
CA ASN A 350 -27.22 -18.75 14.64
C ASN A 350 -28.47 -19.60 14.45
N GLU A 351 -28.65 -20.21 13.27
CA GLU A 351 -29.76 -21.14 13.02
C GLU A 351 -29.67 -22.36 13.95
N ALA A 352 -28.48 -22.93 14.13
CA ALA A 352 -28.28 -24.06 15.05
C ALA A 352 -28.62 -23.69 16.50
N ALA A 353 -28.15 -22.54 16.97
CA ALA A 353 -28.47 -22.04 18.31
C ALA A 353 -29.98 -21.84 18.50
N MET A 354 -30.68 -21.29 17.50
CA MET A 354 -32.13 -21.11 17.50
C MET A 354 -32.87 -22.44 17.59
N LEU A 355 -32.53 -23.42 16.75
CA LEU A 355 -33.19 -24.73 16.72
C LEU A 355 -32.92 -25.56 17.99
N ILE A 356 -31.71 -25.48 18.55
CA ILE A 356 -31.37 -26.15 19.81
C ILE A 356 -32.13 -25.50 20.99
N LYS A 357 -32.26 -24.17 21.04
CA LYS A 357 -33.07 -23.47 22.06
C LYS A 357 -34.53 -23.94 22.03
N ASP A 358 -35.10 -24.06 20.83
CA ASP A 358 -36.46 -24.56 20.63
C ASP A 358 -36.66 -25.99 21.14
N ALA A 359 -35.72 -26.90 20.83
CA ALA A 359 -35.78 -28.30 21.27
C ALA A 359 -35.59 -28.47 22.80
N LEU A 360 -35.01 -27.47 23.45
CA LEU A 360 -34.79 -27.44 24.90
C LEU A 360 -35.92 -26.73 25.68
N ASP A 361 -36.96 -26.19 25.02
CA ASP A 361 -38.06 -25.39 25.60
C ASP A 361 -37.56 -24.23 26.48
N VAL A 362 -36.54 -23.51 25.99
CA VAL A 362 -35.87 -22.44 26.72
C VAL A 362 -36.72 -21.17 26.66
N LYS A 363 -37.27 -20.75 27.80
CA LYS A 363 -38.16 -19.57 27.90
C LYS A 363 -37.46 -18.27 28.30
N VAL A 364 -36.22 -18.36 28.76
CA VAL A 364 -35.41 -17.20 29.19
C VAL A 364 -34.21 -17.10 28.24
N PRO A 365 -33.89 -15.91 27.70
CA PRO A 365 -32.69 -15.76 26.88
C PRO A 365 -31.45 -16.20 27.68
N PRO A 366 -30.57 -17.05 27.13
CA PRO A 366 -29.31 -17.37 27.80
C PRO A 366 -28.47 -16.10 27.99
N GLU A 367 -27.52 -16.13 28.93
CA GLU A 367 -26.53 -15.06 29.08
C GLU A 367 -25.77 -14.87 27.76
N ASP A 368 -25.58 -13.62 27.37
CA ASP A 368 -24.80 -13.24 26.19
C ASP A 368 -23.31 -13.35 26.56
N ILE A 369 -22.66 -14.41 26.09
CA ILE A 369 -21.26 -14.71 26.37
C ILE A 369 -20.50 -14.56 25.06
N GLU A 370 -19.50 -13.70 25.05
CA GLU A 370 -18.66 -13.40 23.89
C GLU A 370 -18.09 -14.69 23.27
N GLY A 371 -18.26 -14.84 21.94
CA GLY A 371 -17.87 -16.04 21.18
C GLY A 371 -18.90 -17.19 21.18
N TYR A 372 -19.92 -17.18 22.06
CA TYR A 372 -20.92 -18.24 22.14
C TYR A 372 -22.28 -17.78 21.60
N MET A 373 -22.77 -18.46 20.56
CA MET A 373 -24.15 -18.28 20.07
C MET A 373 -25.19 -18.94 20.99
N LEU A 374 -24.75 -19.99 21.71
CA LEU A 374 -25.50 -20.66 22.76
C LEU A 374 -24.53 -21.30 23.75
N GLN A 375 -24.74 -21.06 25.04
CA GLN A 375 -24.16 -21.86 26.12
C GLN A 375 -25.23 -22.12 27.18
N LEU A 376 -25.79 -23.32 27.20
CA LEU A 376 -26.92 -23.66 28.07
C LEU A 376 -26.94 -25.14 28.45
N ASP A 377 -26.96 -25.43 29.76
CA ASP A 377 -27.05 -26.80 30.31
C ASP A 377 -26.03 -27.76 29.67
N GLY A 378 -24.83 -27.25 29.39
CA GLY A 378 -23.75 -27.98 28.74
C GLY A 378 -23.85 -28.08 27.21
N ASN A 379 -24.94 -27.64 26.58
CA ASN A 379 -25.02 -27.46 25.14
C ASN A 379 -24.28 -26.18 24.72
N VAL A 380 -23.52 -26.28 23.64
CA VAL A 380 -22.65 -25.21 23.15
C VAL A 380 -22.83 -25.06 21.65
N VAL A 381 -22.98 -23.81 21.19
CA VAL A 381 -22.87 -23.44 19.78
C VAL A 381 -21.90 -22.26 19.68
N VAL A 382 -20.84 -22.43 18.91
CA VAL A 382 -19.77 -21.44 18.73
C VAL A 382 -19.70 -21.05 17.26
N ASP A 383 -19.65 -19.74 17.01
CA ASP A 383 -19.22 -19.19 15.73
C ASP A 383 -17.73 -18.94 15.80
N LEU A 384 -16.95 -19.86 15.26
CA LEU A 384 -15.49 -19.76 15.28
C LEU A 384 -14.97 -18.68 14.31
N GLY A 385 -15.83 -18.16 13.44
CA GLY A 385 -15.51 -17.06 12.54
C GLY A 385 -15.53 -15.68 13.21
N ASP A 386 -16.10 -15.59 14.41
CA ASP A 386 -16.17 -14.35 15.19
C ASP A 386 -14.77 -13.81 15.54
N ASP A 387 -14.65 -12.48 15.62
CA ASP A 387 -13.40 -11.77 15.91
C ASP A 387 -12.71 -12.28 17.19
N ALA A 388 -13.49 -12.73 18.18
CA ALA A 388 -12.97 -13.31 19.41
C ALA A 388 -12.05 -14.54 19.17
N TYR A 389 -12.21 -15.24 18.04
CA TYR A 389 -11.42 -16.42 17.67
C TYR A 389 -10.45 -16.18 16.52
N THR A 390 -10.64 -15.13 15.71
CA THR A 390 -9.87 -14.87 14.48
C THR A 390 -8.84 -13.75 14.62
N GLN A 391 -8.82 -13.01 15.74
CA GLN A 391 -7.76 -12.03 16.00
C GLN A 391 -6.36 -12.69 15.96
N GLY A 392 -5.56 -12.30 14.96
CA GLY A 392 -4.21 -12.84 14.74
C GLY A 392 -4.17 -14.30 14.26
N LYS A 393 -5.30 -14.90 13.85
CA LYS A 393 -5.40 -16.28 13.36
C LYS A 393 -6.23 -16.37 12.07
N PRO A 394 -5.94 -17.30 11.14
CA PRO A 394 -6.74 -17.41 9.94
C PRO A 394 -8.19 -17.77 10.27
N HIS A 395 -9.13 -17.27 9.46
CA HIS A 395 -10.53 -17.61 9.60
C HIS A 395 -10.75 -19.14 9.48
N PRO A 396 -11.64 -19.77 10.27
CA PRO A 396 -11.79 -21.23 10.28
C PRO A 396 -12.25 -21.84 8.96
N MET A 397 -12.89 -21.06 8.06
CA MET A 397 -13.20 -21.52 6.70
C MET A 397 -11.93 -21.84 5.89
N ILE A 398 -10.81 -21.22 6.24
CA ILE A 398 -9.51 -21.36 5.58
C ILE A 398 -8.61 -22.30 6.38
N ASP A 399 -8.68 -22.30 7.71
CA ASP A 399 -7.79 -23.10 8.56
C ASP A 399 -8.54 -24.02 9.54
N PRO A 400 -8.16 -25.31 9.64
CA PRO A 400 -8.87 -26.29 10.48
C PRO A 400 -8.47 -26.25 11.97
N ALA A 401 -7.39 -25.57 12.36
CA ALA A 401 -6.72 -25.81 13.65
C ALA A 401 -7.64 -25.53 14.85
N LYS A 402 -8.38 -24.42 14.83
CA LYS A 402 -9.27 -24.10 15.94
C LYS A 402 -10.44 -25.08 16.05
N ARG A 403 -10.96 -25.56 14.92
CA ARG A 403 -11.99 -26.61 14.90
C ARG A 403 -11.47 -27.92 15.48
N ILE A 404 -10.24 -28.29 15.17
CA ILE A 404 -9.57 -29.48 15.73
C ILE A 404 -9.47 -29.38 17.25
N GLU A 405 -9.01 -28.25 17.78
CA GLU A 405 -8.93 -27.98 19.23
C GLU A 405 -10.30 -28.12 19.90
N CYS A 406 -11.33 -27.45 19.37
CA CYS A 406 -12.68 -27.51 19.92
C CYS A 406 -13.30 -28.91 19.88
N MET A 407 -13.06 -29.69 18.83
CA MET A 407 -13.53 -31.08 18.77
C MET A 407 -12.86 -31.96 19.84
N GLN A 408 -11.58 -31.73 20.13
CA GLN A 408 -10.87 -32.46 21.20
C GLN A 408 -11.47 -32.15 22.56
N GLU A 409 -11.68 -30.86 22.89
CA GLU A 409 -12.34 -30.43 24.12
C GLU A 409 -13.76 -31.02 24.25
N ALA A 410 -14.52 -31.06 23.15
CA ALA A 410 -15.86 -31.63 23.15
C ALA A 410 -15.87 -33.12 23.50
N VAL A 411 -14.93 -33.90 22.99
CA VAL A 411 -14.88 -35.35 23.27
C VAL A 411 -14.39 -35.63 24.70
N ASP A 412 -13.55 -34.75 25.25
CA ASP A 412 -13.08 -34.83 26.64
C ASP A 412 -14.18 -34.50 27.66
N ASP A 413 -15.19 -33.72 27.27
CA ASP A 413 -16.39 -33.48 28.08
C ASP A 413 -17.29 -34.73 28.15
N GLU A 414 -17.48 -35.27 29.35
CA GLU A 414 -18.25 -36.48 29.55
C GLU A 414 -19.76 -36.34 29.20
N SER A 415 -20.28 -35.13 29.16
CA SER A 415 -21.68 -34.86 28.81
C SER A 415 -21.97 -34.93 27.31
N THR A 416 -20.95 -34.80 26.45
CA THR A 416 -21.14 -34.72 25.00
C THR A 416 -21.76 -35.98 24.42
N GLY A 417 -22.87 -35.81 23.70
CA GLY A 417 -23.53 -36.84 22.90
C GLY A 417 -23.37 -36.63 21.40
N ALA A 418 -23.34 -35.37 20.94
CA ALA A 418 -23.17 -35.03 19.54
C ALA A 418 -22.20 -33.87 19.36
N VAL A 419 -21.35 -33.97 18.33
CA VAL A 419 -20.49 -32.89 17.83
C VAL A 419 -21.01 -32.50 16.44
N LEU A 420 -21.38 -31.23 16.27
CA LEU A 420 -21.98 -30.70 15.05
C LEU A 420 -21.01 -29.73 14.35
N LEU A 421 -20.83 -29.89 13.04
CA LEU A 421 -19.85 -29.15 12.24
C LEU A 421 -20.45 -28.68 10.91
N ASP A 422 -19.93 -27.59 10.36
CA ASP A 422 -20.14 -27.18 8.98
C ASP A 422 -18.86 -27.37 8.14
N ILE A 423 -19.04 -27.68 6.86
CA ILE A 423 -17.97 -27.79 5.87
C ILE A 423 -18.34 -26.86 4.73
N MET A 424 -17.75 -25.66 4.75
CA MET A 424 -17.94 -24.65 3.72
C MET A 424 -17.04 -24.95 2.52
N LEU A 425 -17.63 -25.09 1.33
CA LEU A 425 -16.92 -25.18 0.05
C LEU A 425 -16.94 -23.82 -0.68
N GLY A 426 -16.48 -23.80 -1.93
CA GLY A 426 -16.47 -22.60 -2.77
C GLY A 426 -15.18 -21.80 -2.67
N TYR A 427 -15.10 -20.73 -3.45
CA TYR A 427 -13.95 -19.83 -3.48
C TYR A 427 -13.73 -19.15 -2.12
N GLY A 428 -12.47 -18.91 -1.75
CA GLY A 428 -12.09 -18.37 -0.44
C GLY A 428 -11.99 -19.42 0.68
N SER A 429 -12.68 -20.56 0.56
CA SER A 429 -12.60 -21.66 1.53
C SER A 429 -11.36 -22.55 1.33
N HIS A 430 -11.00 -23.35 2.35
CA HIS A 430 -9.90 -24.30 2.27
C HIS A 430 -10.06 -25.31 1.11
N GLU A 431 -8.95 -25.74 0.49
CA GLU A 431 -8.95 -26.63 -0.70
C GLU A 431 -9.55 -28.03 -0.41
N ASP A 432 -9.36 -28.58 0.80
CA ASP A 432 -9.93 -29.88 1.23
C ASP A 432 -10.20 -29.92 2.75
N MET A 433 -11.19 -29.16 3.23
CA MET A 433 -11.48 -29.09 4.68
C MET A 433 -11.93 -30.44 5.26
N ALA A 434 -12.71 -31.21 4.49
CA ALA A 434 -13.15 -32.54 4.89
C ALA A 434 -11.95 -33.47 5.13
N GLY A 435 -10.98 -33.47 4.21
CA GLY A 435 -9.73 -34.22 4.36
C GLY A 435 -8.89 -33.77 5.55
N ALA A 436 -8.82 -32.46 5.80
CA ALA A 436 -8.03 -31.89 6.89
C ALA A 436 -8.56 -32.28 8.29
N LEU A 437 -9.88 -32.34 8.48
CA LEU A 437 -10.49 -32.72 9.76
C LEU A 437 -10.54 -34.25 9.98
N LEU A 438 -10.38 -35.04 8.91
CA LEU A 438 -10.58 -36.48 8.91
C LEU A 438 -9.70 -37.25 9.92
N PRO A 439 -8.38 -36.98 10.05
CA PRO A 439 -7.53 -37.71 10.98
C PRO A 439 -7.98 -37.53 12.43
N THR A 440 -8.27 -36.28 12.82
CA THR A 440 -8.74 -35.93 14.16
C THR A 440 -10.09 -36.56 14.46
N ILE A 441 -11.05 -36.51 13.52
CA ILE A 441 -12.36 -37.14 13.73
C ILE A 441 -12.21 -38.65 14.00
N LYS A 442 -11.38 -39.36 13.23
CA LYS A 442 -11.12 -40.79 13.42
C LYS A 442 -10.49 -41.09 14.78
N GLU A 443 -9.50 -40.29 15.18
CA GLU A 443 -8.84 -40.40 16.48
C GLU A 443 -9.84 -40.20 17.64
N LEU A 444 -10.62 -39.12 17.58
CA LEU A 444 -11.56 -38.76 18.63
C LEU A 444 -12.71 -39.75 18.77
N LYS A 445 -13.18 -40.33 17.66
CA LYS A 445 -14.15 -41.44 17.70
C LYS A 445 -13.56 -42.67 18.38
N ALA A 446 -12.35 -43.07 18.01
CA ALA A 446 -11.66 -44.20 18.65
C ALA A 446 -11.43 -43.94 20.16
N LYS A 447 -11.10 -42.69 20.54
CA LYS A 447 -10.97 -42.26 21.95
C LYS A 447 -12.28 -42.42 22.72
N ALA A 448 -13.41 -41.97 22.15
CA ALA A 448 -14.73 -42.12 22.77
C ALA A 448 -15.14 -43.60 22.91
N GLU A 449 -14.93 -44.40 21.85
CA GLU A 449 -15.22 -45.84 21.85
C GLU A 449 -14.39 -46.61 22.88
N ALA A 450 -13.10 -46.30 23.00
CA ALA A 450 -12.22 -46.89 24.02
C ALA A 450 -12.66 -46.57 25.46
N ALA A 451 -13.32 -45.42 25.66
CA ALA A 451 -13.94 -45.02 26.92
C ALA A 451 -15.36 -45.59 27.11
N GLY A 452 -15.86 -46.44 26.20
CA GLY A 452 -17.20 -47.02 26.26
C GLY A 452 -18.33 -46.00 26.03
N ARG A 453 -18.01 -44.85 25.44
CA ARG A 453 -18.94 -43.74 25.16
C ARG A 453 -19.28 -43.70 23.68
N LYS A 454 -20.49 -43.26 23.34
CA LYS A 454 -20.87 -42.94 21.96
C LYS A 454 -20.88 -41.43 21.79
N VAL A 455 -20.18 -40.92 20.78
CA VAL A 455 -20.26 -39.52 20.37
C VAL A 455 -20.57 -39.48 18.89
N PHE A 456 -21.69 -38.85 18.52
CA PHE A 456 -22.13 -38.72 17.15
C PHE A 456 -21.50 -37.49 16.51
N PHE A 457 -20.63 -37.68 15.52
CA PHE A 457 -20.14 -36.59 14.69
C PHE A 457 -21.13 -36.38 13.55
N ILE A 458 -21.66 -35.16 13.44
CA ILE A 458 -22.67 -34.77 12.46
C ILE A 458 -22.13 -33.55 11.72
N ALA A 459 -22.26 -33.53 10.40
CA ALA A 459 -21.79 -32.42 9.59
C ALA A 459 -22.79 -32.02 8.50
N THR A 460 -22.82 -30.74 8.17
CA THR A 460 -23.41 -30.25 6.92
C THR A 460 -22.32 -29.80 5.95
N VAL A 461 -22.52 -30.04 4.65
CA VAL A 461 -21.61 -29.57 3.60
C VAL A 461 -22.33 -28.47 2.81
N CYS A 462 -21.91 -27.23 3.03
CA CYS A 462 -22.41 -26.05 2.34
C CYS A 462 -21.62 -25.87 1.04
N GLY A 463 -22.15 -26.38 -0.07
CA GLY A 463 -21.51 -26.31 -1.38
C GLY A 463 -22.32 -26.92 -2.51
N THR A 464 -21.82 -26.77 -3.74
CA THR A 464 -22.42 -27.33 -4.96
C THR A 464 -21.51 -28.36 -5.62
N ARG A 465 -22.06 -29.16 -6.52
CA ARG A 465 -21.28 -30.08 -7.37
C ARG A 465 -20.37 -29.36 -8.37
N ARG A 466 -20.45 -28.03 -8.47
CA ARG A 466 -19.64 -27.19 -9.37
C ARG A 466 -18.47 -26.53 -8.63
N ASP A 467 -18.44 -26.61 -7.30
CA ASP A 467 -17.32 -26.12 -6.50
C ASP A 467 -16.06 -26.95 -6.78
N TYR A 468 -14.91 -26.27 -6.85
CA TYR A 468 -13.65 -26.89 -7.27
C TYR A 468 -13.11 -27.91 -6.29
N GLN A 469 -13.51 -27.84 -5.00
CA GLN A 469 -13.17 -28.84 -3.99
C GLN A 469 -13.81 -30.21 -4.24
N GLY A 470 -14.94 -30.25 -4.96
CA GLY A 470 -15.71 -31.47 -5.19
C GLY A 470 -16.65 -31.83 -4.04
N TYR A 471 -17.93 -31.48 -4.17
CA TYR A 471 -18.97 -31.74 -3.16
C TYR A 471 -19.11 -33.23 -2.80
N ASP A 472 -19.30 -34.10 -3.79
CA ASP A 472 -19.54 -35.52 -3.54
C ASP A 472 -18.30 -36.18 -2.89
N ASP A 473 -17.09 -35.74 -3.21
CA ASP A 473 -15.84 -36.20 -2.58
C ASP A 473 -15.77 -35.81 -1.10
N ALA A 474 -16.05 -34.54 -0.77
CA ALA A 474 -16.10 -34.06 0.61
C ALA A 474 -17.13 -34.85 1.45
N VAL A 475 -18.33 -35.07 0.89
CA VAL A 475 -19.39 -35.87 1.54
C VAL A 475 -18.92 -37.31 1.76
N ASN A 476 -18.32 -37.94 0.75
CA ASN A 476 -17.87 -39.34 0.84
C ASN A 476 -16.76 -39.50 1.89
N LYS A 477 -15.75 -38.62 1.92
CA LYS A 477 -14.68 -38.63 2.93
C LYS A 477 -15.23 -38.62 4.36
N LEU A 478 -16.20 -37.74 4.62
CA LEU A 478 -16.84 -37.62 5.94
C LEU A 478 -17.65 -38.88 6.29
N LYS A 479 -18.46 -39.39 5.35
CA LYS A 479 -19.24 -40.62 5.54
C LYS A 479 -18.34 -41.83 5.79
N GLU A 480 -17.20 -41.94 5.11
CA GLU A 480 -16.21 -43.01 5.33
C GLU A 480 -15.53 -42.94 6.71
N ALA A 481 -15.43 -41.76 7.33
CA ALA A 481 -15.05 -41.64 8.74
C ALA A 481 -16.21 -41.90 9.72
N GLY A 482 -17.39 -42.24 9.21
CA GLY A 482 -18.61 -42.46 9.97
C GLY A 482 -19.16 -41.18 10.60
N VAL A 483 -18.97 -40.02 9.95
CA VAL A 483 -19.71 -38.79 10.22
C VAL A 483 -21.08 -38.92 9.58
N ILE A 484 -22.13 -38.50 10.29
CA ILE A 484 -23.48 -38.39 9.71
C ILE A 484 -23.52 -37.08 8.91
N VAL A 485 -23.57 -37.18 7.58
CA VAL A 485 -23.55 -36.00 6.70
C VAL A 485 -24.96 -35.68 6.23
N CYS A 486 -25.42 -34.47 6.54
CA CYS A 486 -26.75 -33.97 6.20
C CYS A 486 -26.67 -32.94 5.07
N GLU A 487 -27.71 -32.89 4.24
CA GLU A 487 -27.73 -32.07 3.01
C GLU A 487 -27.89 -30.57 3.26
N ASN A 488 -28.33 -30.15 4.45
CA ASN A 488 -28.45 -28.76 4.85
C ASN A 488 -28.30 -28.61 6.37
N ASN A 489 -28.13 -27.38 6.83
CA ASN A 489 -27.88 -27.08 8.24
C ASN A 489 -29.06 -27.43 9.16
N LYS A 490 -30.30 -27.13 8.75
CA LYS A 490 -31.52 -27.49 9.50
C LYS A 490 -31.58 -28.99 9.81
N LEU A 491 -31.36 -29.83 8.79
CA LEU A 491 -31.39 -31.28 8.92
C LEU A 491 -30.27 -31.77 9.84
N ALA A 492 -29.06 -31.22 9.71
CA ALA A 492 -27.94 -31.53 10.61
C ALA A 492 -28.26 -31.21 12.08
N CYS A 493 -28.88 -30.04 12.32
CA CYS A 493 -29.32 -29.64 13.66
C CYS A 493 -30.40 -30.58 14.21
N ARG A 494 -31.43 -30.91 13.42
CA ARG A 494 -32.49 -31.85 13.81
C ARG A 494 -31.92 -33.23 14.12
N THR A 495 -30.98 -33.74 13.32
CA THR A 495 -30.28 -34.99 13.59
C THR A 495 -29.47 -34.94 14.89
N ALA A 496 -28.76 -33.83 15.17
CA ALA A 496 -28.01 -33.67 16.43
C ALA A 496 -28.92 -33.61 17.66
N ILE A 497 -30.06 -32.93 17.54
CA ILE A 497 -31.09 -32.83 18.57
C ILE A 497 -31.71 -34.21 18.85
N ARG A 498 -32.01 -34.99 17.80
CA ARG A 498 -32.48 -36.38 17.94
C ARG A 498 -31.42 -37.32 18.49
N ALA A 499 -30.14 -37.09 18.20
CA ALA A 499 -29.04 -37.89 18.73
C ALA A 499 -28.95 -37.85 20.27
N ILE A 500 -29.44 -36.77 20.89
CA ILE A 500 -29.57 -36.63 22.36
C ILE A 500 -30.98 -36.91 22.89
N GLY A 501 -31.87 -37.47 22.06
CA GLY A 501 -33.21 -37.91 22.44
C GLY A 501 -34.27 -36.82 22.52
N ARG A 502 -34.09 -35.71 21.80
CA ARG A 502 -35.03 -34.57 21.74
C ARG A 502 -35.51 -34.34 20.30
N ASP A 503 -36.48 -33.46 20.12
CA ASP A 503 -36.91 -32.96 18.80
C ASP A 503 -37.52 -31.56 18.95
N PHE A 504 -37.79 -30.88 17.84
CA PHE A 504 -38.52 -29.61 17.79
C PHE A 504 -39.65 -29.63 16.77
N ALA A 505 -40.75 -28.94 17.10
CA ALA A 505 -41.88 -28.76 16.19
C ALA A 505 -41.81 -27.39 15.52
N GLU A 506 -42.00 -27.38 14.21
CA GLU A 506 -42.12 -26.14 13.44
C GLU A 506 -43.58 -25.69 13.40
N PRO A 507 -43.85 -24.38 13.47
CA PRO A 507 -45.20 -23.87 13.35
C PRO A 507 -45.74 -24.13 11.94
N VAL A 508 -46.96 -24.67 11.85
CA VAL A 508 -47.70 -24.70 10.59
C VAL A 508 -48.22 -23.30 10.34
N LYS A 509 -47.74 -22.66 9.27
CA LYS A 509 -48.04 -21.26 8.94
C LYS A 509 -49.23 -21.18 7.99
N GLU A 510 -50.28 -20.46 8.39
CA GLU A 510 -51.38 -20.12 7.49
C GLU A 510 -50.96 -18.99 6.53
N VAL A 511 -51.55 -18.95 5.32
CA VAL A 511 -51.37 -17.84 4.38
C VAL A 511 -52.53 -16.86 4.57
N ARG A 512 -52.21 -15.61 4.94
CA ARG A 512 -53.16 -14.52 5.17
C ARG A 512 -53.24 -13.59 3.95
N PRO A 513 -54.35 -12.84 3.77
CA PRO A 513 -54.41 -11.79 2.77
C PRO A 513 -53.30 -10.75 2.97
N LYS A 514 -52.71 -10.29 1.87
CA LYS A 514 -51.64 -9.28 1.88
C LYS A 514 -52.16 -7.90 2.30
N GLU A 515 -51.54 -7.29 3.31
CA GLU A 515 -51.80 -5.90 3.70
C GLU A 515 -50.66 -4.99 3.20
N ALA A 516 -50.87 -4.30 2.08
CA ALA A 516 -49.86 -3.41 1.52
C ALA A 516 -49.77 -2.09 2.32
N ALA A 517 -48.58 -1.77 2.80
CA ALA A 517 -48.26 -0.47 3.40
C ALA A 517 -47.99 0.59 2.31
N ASP A 518 -48.25 1.85 2.63
CA ASP A 518 -47.88 2.99 1.79
C ASP A 518 -46.38 3.27 1.93
N ALA A 519 -45.58 2.61 1.08
CA ALA A 519 -44.13 2.74 1.03
C ALA A 519 -43.70 3.05 -0.41
N PRO A 520 -43.14 4.25 -0.70
CA PRO A 520 -42.74 4.62 -2.04
C PRO A 520 -41.54 3.79 -2.51
N LYS A 521 -41.61 3.33 -3.76
CA LYS A 521 -40.49 2.75 -4.50
C LYS A 521 -39.61 3.87 -5.05
N ALA A 522 -38.30 3.80 -4.84
CA ALA A 522 -37.36 4.67 -5.54
C ALA A 522 -37.07 4.12 -6.95
N GLU A 523 -36.66 4.97 -7.88
CA GLU A 523 -36.24 4.54 -9.21
C GLU A 523 -34.75 4.19 -9.19
N PRO A 524 -34.36 2.91 -9.42
CA PRO A 524 -32.97 2.52 -9.47
C PRO A 524 -32.21 3.23 -10.59
N SER A 525 -31.00 3.69 -10.28
CA SER A 525 -30.12 4.31 -11.27
C SER A 525 -29.76 3.34 -12.40
N GLU A 526 -29.38 3.87 -13.56
CA GLU A 526 -28.87 3.06 -14.67
C GLU A 526 -27.64 2.25 -14.24
N LYS A 527 -26.75 2.83 -13.43
CA LYS A 527 -25.53 2.14 -12.95
C LYS A 527 -25.84 0.91 -12.09
N LEU A 528 -26.84 0.99 -11.22
CA LEU A 528 -27.28 -0.15 -10.42
C LEU A 528 -27.96 -1.22 -11.28
N ARG A 529 -28.77 -0.81 -12.26
CA ARG A 529 -29.36 -1.74 -13.23
C ARG A 529 -28.28 -2.46 -14.04
N THR A 530 -27.26 -1.74 -14.51
CA THR A 530 -26.11 -2.32 -15.23
C THR A 530 -25.35 -3.31 -14.35
N LEU A 531 -25.09 -2.97 -13.08
CA LEU A 531 -24.44 -3.88 -12.12
C LEU A 531 -25.19 -5.22 -12.01
N LEU A 532 -26.52 -5.17 -12.00
CA LEU A 532 -27.36 -6.37 -11.88
C LEU A 532 -27.67 -7.07 -13.19
N SER A 533 -27.36 -6.50 -14.36
CA SER A 533 -27.72 -7.04 -15.68
C SER A 533 -26.53 -7.41 -16.57
N GLU A 534 -25.33 -6.89 -16.27
CA GLU A 534 -24.10 -7.14 -17.01
C GLU A 534 -22.97 -7.63 -16.11
N LYS A 535 -22.03 -8.38 -16.67
CA LYS A 535 -20.83 -8.79 -15.93
C LYS A 535 -20.02 -7.55 -15.54
N PRO A 536 -19.56 -7.45 -14.28
CA PRO A 536 -18.82 -6.29 -13.84
C PRO A 536 -17.44 -6.19 -14.49
N LYS A 537 -16.99 -4.94 -14.67
CA LYS A 537 -15.61 -4.58 -15.01
C LYS A 537 -14.94 -4.12 -13.73
N ILE A 538 -13.94 -4.88 -13.28
CA ILE A 538 -13.48 -4.84 -11.90
C ILE A 538 -12.10 -4.19 -11.77
N ILE A 539 -11.99 -3.22 -10.86
CA ILE A 539 -10.70 -2.88 -10.25
C ILE A 539 -10.63 -3.64 -8.92
N ASN A 540 -9.73 -4.61 -8.83
CA ASN A 540 -9.54 -5.40 -7.62
C ASN A 540 -8.40 -4.80 -6.79
N ILE A 541 -8.68 -4.52 -5.52
CA ILE A 541 -7.74 -3.89 -4.58
C ILE A 541 -7.57 -4.84 -3.39
N GLY A 542 -6.35 -5.33 -3.20
CA GLY A 542 -6.03 -6.33 -2.18
C GLY A 542 -5.82 -7.73 -2.80
N LEU A 543 -6.57 -8.72 -2.31
CA LEU A 543 -6.39 -10.14 -2.61
C LEU A 543 -6.48 -10.44 -4.11
N LYS A 544 -5.33 -10.79 -4.71
CA LYS A 544 -5.24 -11.18 -6.13
C LYS A 544 -6.10 -12.40 -6.47
N SER A 545 -6.31 -13.31 -5.52
CA SER A 545 -7.19 -14.48 -5.71
C SER A 545 -8.63 -14.09 -6.07
N PHE A 546 -9.13 -12.93 -5.61
CA PHE A 546 -10.47 -12.45 -6.00
C PHE A 546 -10.50 -12.02 -7.47
N ALA A 547 -9.45 -11.36 -7.96
CA ALA A 547 -9.30 -11.03 -9.37
C ALA A 547 -9.26 -12.30 -10.24
N GLU A 548 -8.45 -13.27 -9.86
CA GLU A 548 -8.29 -14.54 -10.59
C GLU A 548 -9.61 -15.32 -10.70
N VAL A 549 -10.44 -15.31 -9.65
CA VAL A 549 -11.78 -15.92 -9.70
C VAL A 549 -12.67 -15.14 -10.65
N ALA A 550 -12.78 -13.81 -10.53
CA ALA A 550 -13.63 -13.03 -11.43
C ALA A 550 -13.26 -13.19 -12.92
N GLU A 551 -11.96 -13.25 -13.24
CA GLU A 551 -11.47 -13.52 -14.59
C GLU A 551 -11.88 -14.92 -15.10
N GLN A 552 -11.88 -15.95 -14.24
CA GLN A 552 -12.36 -17.29 -14.61
C GLN A 552 -13.83 -17.29 -15.03
N PHE A 553 -14.63 -16.36 -14.49
CA PHE A 553 -16.02 -16.17 -14.86
C PHE A 553 -16.21 -15.10 -15.95
N GLY A 554 -15.12 -14.65 -16.59
CA GLY A 554 -15.16 -13.82 -17.80
C GLY A 554 -15.34 -12.32 -17.56
N CYS A 555 -14.98 -11.82 -16.38
CA CYS A 555 -14.87 -10.39 -16.14
C CYS A 555 -13.57 -9.82 -16.73
N GLU A 556 -13.63 -8.54 -17.13
CA GLU A 556 -12.42 -7.74 -17.34
C GLU A 556 -11.96 -7.22 -15.96
N VAL A 557 -10.71 -7.51 -15.58
CA VAL A 557 -10.20 -7.19 -14.25
C VAL A 557 -8.83 -6.50 -14.36
N VAL A 558 -8.64 -5.46 -13.55
CA VAL A 558 -7.32 -4.87 -13.28
C VAL A 558 -6.97 -5.13 -11.82
N GLN A 559 -5.88 -5.86 -11.59
CA GLN A 559 -5.30 -6.04 -10.26
C GLN A 559 -4.51 -4.79 -9.86
N TYR A 560 -4.98 -4.08 -8.84
CA TYR A 560 -4.23 -3.02 -8.17
C TYR A 560 -3.48 -3.63 -6.97
N ASP A 561 -2.16 -3.80 -7.15
CA ASP A 561 -1.21 -4.15 -6.08
C ASP A 561 -1.02 -2.97 -5.13
N TRP A 562 -1.98 -2.84 -4.22
CA TRP A 562 -2.06 -1.76 -3.26
C TRP A 562 -1.01 -1.90 -2.16
N ASN A 563 -0.44 -0.78 -1.75
CA ASN A 563 0.41 -0.65 -0.56
C ASN A 563 -0.14 0.50 0.30
N PRO A 564 0.03 0.43 1.63
CA PRO A 564 -0.43 1.51 2.50
C PRO A 564 0.30 2.82 2.17
N PRO A 565 -0.43 3.90 1.86
CA PRO A 565 0.17 5.20 1.63
C PRO A 565 1.01 5.63 2.84
N ALA A 566 2.08 6.39 2.61
CA ALA A 566 2.98 6.86 3.68
C ALA A 566 3.49 5.73 4.60
N GLY A 567 3.71 4.53 4.03
CA GLY A 567 4.16 3.36 4.79
C GLY A 567 3.22 2.99 5.94
N GLY A 568 1.92 3.29 5.83
CA GLY A 568 0.92 2.99 6.84
C GLY A 568 0.90 3.95 8.04
N ASN A 569 1.60 5.08 7.98
CA ASN A 569 1.54 6.09 9.02
C ASN A 569 0.21 6.85 8.97
N VAL A 570 -0.70 6.53 9.90
CA VAL A 570 -2.05 7.09 9.98
C VAL A 570 -2.06 8.62 10.08
N GLU A 571 -1.11 9.23 10.79
CA GLU A 571 -1.02 10.70 10.90
C GLU A 571 -0.67 11.32 9.54
N LEU A 572 0.33 10.77 8.84
CA LEU A 572 0.72 11.24 7.51
C LEU A 572 -0.41 11.04 6.48
N ILE A 573 -1.14 9.94 6.56
CA ILE A 573 -2.31 9.70 5.70
C ILE A 573 -3.40 10.76 5.93
N LYS A 574 -3.69 11.10 7.19
CA LYS A 574 -4.63 12.19 7.51
C LYS A 574 -4.15 13.53 6.96
N ILE A 575 -2.85 13.82 7.10
CA ILE A 575 -2.22 15.02 6.55
C ILE A 575 -2.35 15.07 5.03
N LEU A 576 -2.02 13.99 4.33
CA LEU A 576 -2.12 13.90 2.87
C LEU A 576 -3.58 14.08 2.40
N ASN A 577 -4.53 13.45 3.08
CA ASN A 577 -5.96 13.60 2.80
C ASN A 577 -6.45 15.03 3.03
N PHE A 578 -6.00 15.67 4.12
CA PHE A 578 -6.30 17.08 4.38
C PHE A 578 -5.79 17.97 3.25
N LEU A 579 -4.53 17.78 2.83
CA LEU A 579 -3.94 18.55 1.75
C LEU A 579 -4.64 18.33 0.39
N ARG A 580 -5.09 17.10 0.13
CA ARG A 580 -5.81 16.74 -1.12
C ARG A 580 -7.19 17.40 -1.22
N HIS A 581 -7.88 17.60 -0.09
CA HIS A 581 -9.24 18.14 -0.04
C HIS A 581 -9.30 19.54 0.60
N TYR A 582 -8.19 20.29 0.56
CA TYR A 582 -8.13 21.60 1.17
C TYR A 582 -8.88 22.64 0.32
N ASP A 583 -10.07 23.06 0.76
CA ASP A 583 -10.93 24.01 0.03
C ASP A 583 -10.29 25.40 -0.20
N GLY A 584 -9.28 25.77 0.59
CA GLY A 584 -8.66 27.10 0.52
C GLY A 584 -7.64 27.28 -0.61
N LEU A 585 -7.14 26.19 -1.20
CA LEU A 585 -6.14 26.20 -2.27
C LEU A 585 -6.08 24.83 -2.95
N ASP A 586 -6.27 24.80 -4.27
CA ASP A 586 -5.89 23.64 -5.08
C ASP A 586 -4.36 23.55 -5.15
N ILE A 587 -3.80 22.57 -4.45
CA ILE A 587 -2.34 22.38 -4.37
C ILE A 587 -1.79 21.89 -5.71
N ASP A 588 -2.55 21.15 -6.51
CA ASP A 588 -2.09 20.67 -7.81
C ASP A 588 -1.99 21.85 -8.80
N GLU A 589 -2.95 22.77 -8.77
CA GLU A 589 -2.87 24.03 -9.52
C GLU A 589 -1.69 24.88 -9.05
N ALA A 590 -1.50 25.04 -7.74
CA ALA A 590 -0.35 25.78 -7.19
C ALA A 590 0.99 25.15 -7.59
N ASN A 591 1.09 23.82 -7.61
CA ASN A 591 2.28 23.12 -8.06
C ASN A 591 2.53 23.36 -9.55
N ARG A 592 1.49 23.36 -10.41
CA ARG A 592 1.63 23.70 -11.83
C ARG A 592 2.13 25.12 -12.05
N GLU A 593 1.72 26.10 -11.24
CA GLU A 593 2.26 27.47 -11.31
C GLU A 593 3.78 27.50 -11.01
N VAL A 594 4.22 26.75 -10.00
CA VAL A 594 5.66 26.63 -9.66
C VAL A 594 6.44 26.06 -10.84
N ILE A 595 5.92 25.02 -11.47
CA ILE A 595 6.58 24.36 -12.59
C ILE A 595 6.57 25.18 -13.87
N ALA A 596 5.47 25.89 -14.16
CA ALA A 596 5.42 26.83 -15.28
C ALA A 596 6.51 27.90 -15.16
N LYS A 597 6.79 28.38 -13.94
CA LYS A 597 7.88 29.34 -13.68
C LYS A 597 9.26 28.74 -13.95
N VAL A 598 9.49 27.48 -13.56
CA VAL A 598 10.75 26.76 -13.87
C VAL A 598 10.94 26.61 -15.38
N VAL A 599 9.90 26.20 -16.12
CA VAL A 599 9.96 26.02 -17.58
C VAL A 599 10.23 27.34 -18.32
N ALA A 600 9.69 28.46 -17.83
CA ALA A 600 9.84 29.78 -18.46
C ALA A 600 11.23 30.41 -18.27
N SER A 601 12.06 29.86 -17.38
CA SER A 601 13.33 30.46 -16.98
C SER A 601 14.36 30.57 -18.10
N GLN A 602 15.16 31.64 -18.06
CA GLN A 602 16.21 31.93 -19.05
C GLN A 602 17.55 32.23 -18.36
N PRO A 603 18.23 31.20 -17.82
CA PRO A 603 19.53 31.34 -17.19
C PRO A 603 20.63 31.69 -18.20
N VAL A 604 21.42 32.71 -17.85
CA VAL A 604 22.56 33.21 -18.62
C VAL A 604 23.77 33.35 -17.69
N ILE A 605 24.91 32.79 -18.08
CA ILE A 605 26.20 33.07 -17.42
C ILE A 605 26.61 34.47 -17.83
N ILE A 606 26.72 35.40 -16.88
CA ILE A 606 27.03 36.80 -17.16
C ILE A 606 28.46 37.17 -16.78
N ASP A 607 29.08 36.43 -15.86
CA ASP A 607 30.45 36.71 -15.43
C ASP A 607 31.11 35.52 -14.69
N ASN A 608 32.40 35.66 -14.41
CA ASN A 608 33.17 34.90 -13.42
C ASN A 608 34.05 35.87 -12.62
N VAL A 609 33.79 35.98 -11.32
CA VAL A 609 34.35 37.02 -10.43
C VAL A 609 34.75 36.43 -9.08
N ARG A 610 35.39 37.22 -8.20
CA ARG A 610 35.67 36.75 -6.84
C ARG A 610 34.37 36.73 -6.03
N ALA A 611 34.21 35.73 -5.18
CA ALA A 611 33.00 35.50 -4.41
C ALA A 611 32.58 36.76 -3.62
N LYS A 612 33.54 37.43 -2.95
CA LYS A 612 33.28 38.65 -2.17
C LYS A 612 32.77 39.85 -2.97
N ASP A 613 32.95 39.85 -4.29
CA ASP A 613 32.51 40.95 -5.15
C ASP A 613 30.99 40.89 -5.39
N VAL A 614 30.38 39.70 -5.23
CA VAL A 614 28.96 39.44 -5.50
C VAL A 614 28.18 38.83 -4.32
N ILE A 615 28.89 38.36 -3.28
CA ILE A 615 28.32 37.86 -2.03
C ILE A 615 28.76 38.79 -0.89
N PRO A 616 27.93 39.77 -0.49
CA PRO A 616 28.30 40.79 0.50
C PRO A 616 28.71 40.21 1.86
N GLU A 617 28.07 39.12 2.28
CA GLU A 617 28.30 38.45 3.57
C GLU A 617 29.75 38.00 3.76
N LEU A 618 30.46 37.70 2.66
CA LEU A 618 31.88 37.35 2.69
C LEU A 618 32.81 38.51 3.07
N ASN A 619 32.30 39.74 3.14
CA ASN A 619 33.05 40.92 3.59
C ASN A 619 32.82 41.28 5.07
N GLU A 620 31.99 40.52 5.79
CA GLU A 620 31.67 40.77 7.21
C GLU A 620 32.74 40.28 8.21
N GLY A 621 33.90 39.85 7.71
CA GLY A 621 34.99 39.28 8.52
C GLY A 621 35.53 38.00 7.88
N LYS A 622 35.94 37.03 8.71
CA LYS A 622 36.32 35.69 8.25
C LYS A 622 35.06 34.83 8.11
N VAL A 623 34.54 34.75 6.89
CA VAL A 623 33.35 33.95 6.57
C VAL A 623 33.73 32.86 5.57
N ILE A 624 33.30 31.63 5.85
CA ILE A 624 33.42 30.50 4.93
C ILE A 624 32.01 29.97 4.65
N LEU A 625 31.64 29.89 3.38
CA LEU A 625 30.40 29.22 2.99
C LEU A 625 30.60 27.71 2.90
N HIS A 626 29.53 26.95 3.04
CA HIS A 626 29.58 25.49 2.96
C HIS A 626 28.32 24.90 2.31
N ALA A 627 28.42 23.67 1.78
CA ALA A 627 27.26 22.96 1.24
C ALA A 627 26.29 22.49 2.34
N GLY A 628 25.05 22.19 1.96
CA GLY A 628 24.03 21.61 2.82
C GLY A 628 23.25 22.61 3.70
N PRO A 629 22.33 22.12 4.56
CA PRO A 629 21.66 22.95 5.56
C PRO A 629 22.66 23.45 6.63
N PRO A 630 22.26 24.42 7.50
CA PRO A 630 23.12 24.93 8.59
C PRO A 630 23.76 23.81 9.41
N VAL A 631 25.07 23.87 9.61
CA VAL A 631 25.81 22.87 10.40
C VAL A 631 26.94 23.54 11.19
N ALA A 632 27.18 23.05 12.41
CA ALA A 632 28.31 23.47 13.22
C ALA A 632 29.61 22.83 12.71
N TYR A 633 30.75 23.49 12.89
CA TYR A 633 32.04 23.00 12.36
C TYR A 633 32.42 21.62 12.90
N GLU A 634 32.15 21.36 14.17
CA GLU A 634 32.39 20.09 14.85
C GLU A 634 31.59 18.90 14.27
N ASN A 635 30.47 19.19 13.60
CA ASN A 635 29.62 18.19 12.95
C ASN A 635 29.97 18.02 11.46
N MET A 636 30.81 18.88 10.88
CA MET A 636 31.30 18.68 9.52
C MET A 636 32.19 17.43 9.47
N PRO A 637 32.03 16.55 8.47
CA PRO A 637 32.91 15.39 8.33
C PRO A 637 34.34 15.82 7.99
N ASP A 638 35.32 14.95 8.27
CA ASP A 638 36.74 15.28 8.12
C ASP A 638 37.14 15.83 6.74
N PRO A 639 36.63 15.32 5.59
CA PRO A 639 36.92 15.90 4.29
C PRO A 639 36.45 17.36 4.17
N MET A 640 35.29 17.68 4.72
CA MET A 640 34.75 19.05 4.70
C MET A 640 35.56 19.97 5.63
N GLN A 641 36.00 19.48 6.79
CA GLN A 641 36.94 20.20 7.65
C GLN A 641 38.29 20.43 6.95
N GLY A 642 38.80 19.44 6.22
CA GLY A 642 40.00 19.56 5.39
C GLY A 642 39.85 20.62 4.30
N SER A 643 38.69 20.72 3.66
CA SER A 643 38.36 21.79 2.72
C SER A 643 38.39 23.17 3.40
N CYS A 644 37.90 23.28 4.64
CA CYS A 644 37.98 24.52 5.42
C CYS A 644 39.44 24.91 5.72
N VAL A 645 40.29 23.93 6.08
CA VAL A 645 41.74 24.15 6.27
C VAL A 645 42.37 24.71 4.99
N GLY A 646 42.10 24.10 3.84
CA GLY A 646 42.64 24.59 2.57
C GLY A 646 42.12 25.99 2.19
N ALA A 647 40.87 26.32 2.52
CA ALA A 647 40.35 27.68 2.32
C ALA A 647 41.04 28.72 3.23
N VAL A 648 41.29 28.39 4.49
CA VAL A 648 42.03 29.25 5.44
C VAL A 648 43.46 29.51 4.96
N LEU A 649 44.14 28.48 4.44
CA LEU A 649 45.48 28.61 3.85
C LEU A 649 45.47 29.44 2.55
N PHE A 650 44.47 29.23 1.69
CA PHE A 650 44.29 29.99 0.46
C PHE A 650 44.04 31.48 0.71
N GLU A 651 43.25 31.80 1.74
CA GLU A 651 42.97 33.18 2.16
C GLU A 651 44.10 33.82 2.98
N GLU A 652 45.16 33.05 3.29
CA GLU A 652 46.31 33.50 4.08
C GLU A 652 45.90 33.98 5.49
N TRP A 653 44.88 33.35 6.07
CA TRP A 653 44.43 33.61 7.44
C TRP A 653 45.23 32.85 8.49
N ALA A 654 46.01 31.85 8.07
CA ALA A 654 46.95 31.10 8.88
C ALA A 654 48.15 30.65 8.01
N ASP A 655 49.30 30.43 8.64
CA ASP A 655 50.56 30.09 7.94
C ASP A 655 50.72 28.57 7.67
N ASN A 656 50.02 27.73 8.44
CA ASN A 656 50.13 26.27 8.37
C ASN A 656 48.85 25.59 8.88
N GLU A 657 48.76 24.27 8.69
CA GLU A 657 47.58 23.47 9.08
C GLU A 657 47.22 23.60 10.56
N ALA A 658 48.21 23.57 11.47
CA ALA A 658 47.94 23.60 12.90
C ALA A 658 47.30 24.93 13.32
N ASP A 659 47.79 26.05 12.79
CA ASP A 659 47.21 27.37 13.02
C ASP A 659 45.84 27.51 12.34
N ALA A 660 45.66 26.91 11.16
CA ALA A 660 44.38 26.91 10.46
C ALA A 660 43.30 26.16 11.25
N ARG A 661 43.59 24.96 11.76
CA ARG A 661 42.66 24.18 12.60
C ARG A 661 42.31 24.92 13.88
N LYS A 662 43.30 25.50 14.56
CA LYS A 662 43.07 26.32 15.75
C LYS A 662 42.14 27.50 15.49
N LEU A 663 42.27 28.15 14.34
CA LEU A 663 41.40 29.26 13.94
C LEU A 663 39.96 28.78 13.61
N LEU A 664 39.81 27.62 12.97
CA LEU A 664 38.50 27.03 12.68
C LEU A 664 37.77 26.62 13.97
N GLU A 665 38.51 26.13 14.96
CA GLU A 665 37.99 25.69 16.27
C GLU A 665 37.75 26.87 17.25
N SER A 666 38.33 28.06 17.00
CA SER A 666 38.21 29.19 17.94
C SER A 666 36.87 29.92 17.90
N GLY A 667 36.04 29.66 16.89
CA GLY A 667 34.80 30.38 16.64
C GLY A 667 34.98 31.76 15.97
N GLU A 668 36.21 32.09 15.55
CA GLU A 668 36.50 33.34 14.81
C GLU A 668 36.04 33.30 13.35
N ILE A 669 35.82 32.12 12.78
CA ILE A 669 35.29 31.92 11.43
C ILE A 669 33.79 31.67 11.50
N LYS A 670 33.02 32.50 10.80
CA LYS A 670 31.57 32.31 10.62
C LYS A 670 31.31 31.35 9.47
N PHE A 671 30.61 30.26 9.75
CA PHE A 671 30.16 29.31 8.73
C PHE A 671 28.73 29.64 8.28
N MET A 672 28.48 29.56 6.98
CA MET A 672 27.16 29.84 6.41
C MET A 672 26.83 28.92 5.25
N PRO A 673 25.61 28.37 5.15
CA PRO A 673 25.19 27.62 3.97
C PRO A 673 25.28 28.45 2.70
N CYS A 674 25.82 27.87 1.63
CA CYS A 674 25.80 28.48 0.29
C CYS A 674 24.37 28.90 -0.11
N HIS A 675 23.39 28.03 0.15
CA HIS A 675 21.98 28.27 -0.17
C HIS A 675 21.37 29.52 0.48
N HIS A 676 21.95 30.04 1.57
CA HIS A 676 21.48 31.25 2.26
C HIS A 676 21.90 32.54 1.55
N VAL A 677 22.91 32.48 0.67
CA VAL A 677 23.47 33.64 -0.02
C VAL A 677 23.46 33.46 -1.54
N ASN A 678 22.41 32.82 -2.04
CA ASN A 678 22.18 32.51 -3.46
C ASN A 678 23.32 31.69 -4.11
N ALA A 679 24.15 31.02 -3.31
CA ALA A 679 25.24 30.19 -3.80
C ALA A 679 24.91 28.70 -3.71
N VAL A 680 25.70 27.89 -4.39
CA VAL A 680 25.76 26.42 -4.26
C VAL A 680 27.20 25.96 -4.40
N GLY A 681 27.59 24.91 -3.68
CA GLY A 681 28.94 24.37 -3.69
C GLY A 681 28.97 22.84 -3.90
N PRO A 682 29.83 22.30 -4.79
CA PRO A 682 29.97 20.86 -4.96
C PRO A 682 30.68 20.22 -3.77
N MET A 683 30.29 19.00 -3.38
CA MET A 683 30.89 18.22 -2.29
C MET A 683 30.94 19.00 -0.95
N GLY A 684 32.10 19.30 -0.37
CA GLY A 684 32.14 20.13 0.84
C GLY A 684 31.57 21.55 0.64
N GLY A 685 31.52 22.02 -0.61
CA GLY A 685 30.96 23.30 -1.00
C GLY A 685 31.67 24.53 -0.41
N ILE A 686 32.88 24.33 0.12
CA ILE A 686 33.63 25.37 0.79
C ILE A 686 33.95 26.50 -0.18
N THR A 687 33.46 27.70 0.16
CA THR A 687 33.66 28.92 -0.64
C THR A 687 34.15 30.05 0.26
N SER A 688 35.30 30.63 -0.06
CA SER A 688 35.90 31.74 0.67
C SER A 688 35.95 33.04 -0.17
N PRO A 689 36.20 34.21 0.44
CA PRO A 689 36.06 35.52 -0.21
C PRO A 689 36.77 35.68 -1.57
N ASN A 690 37.97 35.15 -1.73
CA ASN A 690 38.78 35.31 -2.94
C ASN A 690 38.65 34.15 -3.94
N MET A 691 37.83 33.13 -3.67
CA MET A 691 37.56 32.09 -4.65
C MET A 691 36.76 32.65 -5.83
N ALA A 692 37.04 32.16 -7.03
CA ALA A 692 36.35 32.58 -8.24
C ALA A 692 35.03 31.79 -8.42
N VAL A 693 33.94 32.52 -8.66
CA VAL A 693 32.58 32.01 -8.81
C VAL A 693 31.99 32.44 -10.15
N PHE A 694 31.22 31.53 -10.77
CA PHE A 694 30.33 31.89 -11.87
C PHE A 694 29.16 32.70 -11.36
N VAL A 695 28.72 33.68 -12.17
CA VAL A 695 27.48 34.43 -11.94
C VAL A 695 26.48 34.01 -13.00
N VAL A 696 25.43 33.32 -12.58
CA VAL A 696 24.31 32.94 -13.45
C VAL A 696 23.10 33.79 -13.10
N LYS A 697 22.61 34.55 -14.08
CA LYS A 697 21.41 35.37 -13.96
C LYS A 697 20.24 34.68 -14.64
N ASN A 698 19.14 34.46 -13.93
CA ASN A 698 17.88 34.10 -14.56
C ASN A 698 17.24 35.37 -15.14
N MET A 699 17.30 35.53 -16.47
CA MET A 699 16.86 36.76 -17.14
C MET A 699 15.35 37.01 -17.00
N THR A 700 14.56 35.96 -16.73
CA THR A 700 13.11 36.04 -16.59
C THR A 700 12.69 36.75 -15.30
N ASP A 701 13.40 36.50 -14.20
CA ASP A 701 13.09 37.02 -12.86
C ASP A 701 14.11 38.03 -12.34
N GLY A 702 15.28 38.10 -12.98
CA GLY A 702 16.36 39.03 -12.66
C GLY A 702 17.24 38.60 -11.48
N ASN A 703 16.95 37.47 -10.82
CA ASN A 703 17.75 36.95 -9.72
C ASN A 703 19.03 36.26 -10.22
N GLU A 704 20.03 36.22 -9.34
CA GLU A 704 21.37 35.70 -9.63
C GLU A 704 21.74 34.59 -8.65
N ALA A 705 22.55 33.64 -9.12
CA ALA A 705 23.10 32.58 -8.30
C ALA A 705 24.57 32.32 -8.63
N TYR A 706 25.27 31.74 -7.65
CA TYR A 706 26.73 31.62 -7.68
C TYR A 706 27.19 30.19 -7.42
N CYS A 707 28.29 29.79 -8.08
CA CYS A 707 28.99 28.55 -7.76
C CYS A 707 30.47 28.72 -8.07
N THR A 708 31.36 28.13 -7.26
CA THR A 708 32.80 28.11 -7.53
C THR A 708 33.10 27.44 -8.87
N MET A 709 34.31 27.60 -9.40
CA MET A 709 34.74 26.83 -10.59
C MET A 709 35.13 25.40 -10.22
N ASN A 710 34.98 24.46 -11.16
CA ASN A 710 35.51 23.11 -11.00
C ASN A 710 37.05 23.16 -10.99
N GLU A 711 37.66 22.51 -10.01
CA GLU A 711 39.12 22.51 -9.76
C GLU A 711 39.91 21.54 -10.65
N GLY A 712 39.23 20.78 -11.51
CA GLY A 712 39.83 19.78 -12.37
C GLY A 712 39.84 18.37 -11.77
N ILE A 713 40.74 17.54 -12.28
CA ILE A 713 40.96 16.15 -11.86
C ILE A 713 42.04 16.05 -10.78
N GLY A 714 42.05 14.93 -10.05
CA GLY A 714 43.05 14.63 -9.01
C GLY A 714 42.66 15.14 -7.63
N LYS A 715 43.66 15.48 -6.81
CA LYS A 715 43.45 16.04 -5.46
C LYS A 715 42.91 17.46 -5.58
N VAL A 716 41.74 17.69 -5.01
CA VAL A 716 41.01 18.96 -5.09
C VAL A 716 40.37 19.31 -3.76
N LEU A 717 40.18 20.60 -3.51
CA LEU A 717 39.65 21.14 -2.26
C LEU A 717 38.26 20.62 -1.97
N ARG A 718 37.37 20.51 -2.96
CA ARG A 718 35.98 20.05 -2.73
C ARG A 718 35.86 18.67 -2.09
N PHE A 719 36.88 17.81 -2.23
CA PHE A 719 36.95 16.49 -1.58
C PHE A 719 37.89 16.47 -0.35
N GLY A 720 38.25 17.63 0.18
CA GLY A 720 39.03 17.77 1.41
C GLY A 720 40.54 17.71 1.24
N ALA A 721 41.08 17.84 0.03
CA ALA A 721 42.52 17.95 -0.16
C ALA A 721 43.01 19.40 -0.05
N TYR A 722 44.11 19.64 0.66
CA TYR A 722 44.63 20.99 0.94
C TYR A 722 46.17 21.07 0.86
N SER A 723 46.80 20.18 0.08
CA SER A 723 48.25 20.27 -0.16
C SER A 723 48.62 21.56 -0.89
N GLU A 724 49.90 21.93 -0.87
CA GLU A 724 50.41 23.14 -1.54
C GLU A 724 49.98 23.22 -3.02
N GLU A 725 50.03 22.11 -3.76
CA GLU A 725 49.53 22.02 -5.15
C GLU A 725 48.06 22.47 -5.29
N VAL A 726 47.20 22.11 -4.33
CA VAL A 726 45.77 22.48 -4.36
C VAL A 726 45.63 23.98 -4.13
N VAL A 727 46.33 24.52 -3.12
CA VAL A 727 46.29 25.96 -2.80
C VAL A 727 46.87 26.81 -3.95
N GLU A 728 47.96 26.36 -4.57
CA GLU A 728 48.53 27.01 -5.75
C GLU A 728 47.58 26.98 -6.95
N ARG A 729 46.89 25.85 -7.18
CA ARG A 729 45.85 25.76 -8.21
C ARG A 729 44.71 26.74 -7.95
N LEU A 730 44.24 26.87 -6.71
CA LEU A 730 43.21 27.84 -6.33
C LEU A 730 43.68 29.29 -6.55
N ARG A 731 44.95 29.60 -6.26
CA ARG A 731 45.56 30.91 -6.57
C ARG A 731 45.61 31.18 -8.07
N TRP A 732 46.02 30.19 -8.87
CA TRP A 732 45.97 30.30 -10.33
C TRP A 732 44.54 30.47 -10.85
N MET A 733 43.57 29.77 -10.25
CA MET A 733 42.16 29.91 -10.61
C MET A 733 41.63 31.32 -10.28
N ARG A 734 42.02 31.90 -9.14
CA ARG A 734 41.69 33.27 -8.72
C ARG A 734 42.31 34.33 -9.64
N ASP A 735 43.57 34.15 -10.02
CA ASP A 735 44.36 35.21 -10.65
C ASP A 735 44.39 35.12 -12.18
N ILE A 736 44.22 33.92 -12.76
CA ILE A 736 44.34 33.68 -14.21
C ILE A 736 43.03 33.12 -14.79
N LEU A 737 42.59 31.93 -14.36
CA LEU A 737 41.44 31.25 -14.99
C LEU A 737 40.14 32.06 -14.87
N GLY A 738 39.77 32.44 -13.65
CA GLY A 738 38.53 33.17 -13.37
C GLY A 738 38.45 34.50 -14.11
N PRO A 739 39.45 35.39 -13.98
CA PRO A 739 39.48 36.66 -14.73
C PRO A 739 39.44 36.47 -16.26
N THR A 740 40.11 35.44 -16.79
CA THR A 740 40.08 35.12 -18.23
C THR A 740 38.68 34.73 -18.68
N LEU A 741 38.03 33.82 -17.94
CA LEU A 741 36.65 33.39 -18.22
C LEU A 741 35.65 34.54 -18.07
N GLY A 742 35.74 35.33 -17.00
CA GLY A 742 34.86 36.47 -16.78
C GLY A 742 34.95 37.50 -17.92
N LYS A 743 36.17 37.80 -18.39
CA LYS A 743 36.36 38.67 -19.56
C LYS A 743 35.79 38.05 -20.83
N ALA A 744 36.05 36.76 -21.11
CA ALA A 744 35.50 36.09 -22.28
C ALA A 744 33.97 36.07 -22.29
N ILE A 745 33.33 35.80 -21.14
CA ILE A 745 31.87 35.77 -20.99
C ILE A 745 31.28 37.17 -21.23
N ARG A 746 31.87 38.22 -20.65
CA ARG A 746 31.43 39.60 -20.88
C ARG A 746 31.57 40.04 -22.33
N GLU A 747 32.67 39.67 -23.01
CA GLU A 747 32.87 39.96 -24.43
C GLU A 747 31.86 39.25 -25.34
N LEU A 748 31.37 38.07 -24.93
CA LEU A 748 30.29 37.35 -25.61
C LEU A 748 28.89 37.94 -25.34
N GLY A 749 28.76 38.87 -24.40
CA GLY A 749 27.47 39.41 -23.96
C GLY A 749 26.68 38.46 -23.04
N GLY A 750 27.38 37.51 -22.41
CA GLY A 750 26.80 36.42 -21.64
C GLY A 750 26.55 35.15 -22.47
N ILE A 751 26.42 34.01 -21.80
CA ILE A 751 26.21 32.70 -22.44
C ILE A 751 24.90 32.10 -21.95
N ALA A 752 23.93 31.94 -22.86
CA ALA A 752 22.67 31.28 -22.55
C ALA A 752 22.88 29.80 -22.22
N VAL A 753 22.38 29.35 -21.06
CA VAL A 753 22.65 28.00 -20.55
C VAL A 753 21.69 26.97 -21.13
N ASN A 754 20.39 27.30 -21.29
CA ASN A 754 19.39 26.37 -21.82
C ASN A 754 19.79 25.73 -23.17
N PRO A 755 20.32 26.47 -24.16
CA PRO A 755 20.78 25.86 -25.42
C PRO A 755 21.97 24.91 -25.27
N LEU A 756 22.80 25.08 -24.23
CA LEU A 756 23.90 24.14 -23.94
C LEU A 756 23.36 22.86 -23.31
N ILE A 757 22.45 22.98 -22.34
CA ILE A 757 21.77 21.83 -21.69
C ILE A 757 21.02 21.03 -22.75
N ALA A 758 20.18 21.66 -23.57
CA ALA A 758 19.38 20.96 -24.59
C ALA A 758 20.23 20.17 -25.61
N LYS A 759 21.43 20.66 -25.95
CA LYS A 759 22.37 19.92 -26.82
C LYS A 759 23.06 18.79 -26.07
N ALA A 760 23.57 19.07 -24.88
CA ALA A 760 24.38 18.13 -24.12
C ALA A 760 23.56 16.92 -23.62
N ILE A 761 22.30 17.13 -23.24
CA ILE A 761 21.42 16.04 -22.81
C ILE A 761 21.18 15.04 -23.96
N ALA A 762 21.01 15.55 -25.18
CA ALA A 762 20.90 14.73 -26.39
C ALA A 762 22.23 14.05 -26.79
N MET A 763 23.36 14.49 -26.21
CA MET A 763 24.69 13.89 -26.36
C MET A 763 25.07 12.99 -25.16
N GLY A 764 24.09 12.67 -24.33
CA GLY A 764 24.19 11.67 -23.29
C GLY A 764 24.59 12.19 -21.90
N ASP A 765 24.59 13.51 -21.67
CA ASP A 765 24.88 14.07 -20.35
C ASP A 765 23.64 14.06 -19.46
N GLU A 766 23.83 13.79 -18.17
CA GLU A 766 22.82 14.00 -17.13
C GLU A 766 23.20 15.15 -16.18
N PHE A 767 24.36 15.78 -16.37
CA PHE A 767 24.79 17.01 -15.71
C PHE A 767 25.17 16.93 -14.23
N HIS A 768 25.20 15.74 -13.62
CA HIS A 768 25.71 15.54 -12.26
C HIS A 768 27.01 14.73 -12.27
N GLN A 769 26.98 13.49 -12.76
CA GLN A 769 28.14 12.61 -12.92
C GLN A 769 28.73 12.57 -14.33
N ARG A 770 27.98 12.97 -15.37
CA ARG A 770 28.50 13.10 -16.72
C ARG A 770 28.16 14.48 -17.29
N ASN A 771 29.21 15.25 -17.49
CA ASN A 771 29.19 16.63 -17.98
C ASN A 771 30.09 16.82 -19.22
N ILE A 772 30.47 15.73 -19.90
CA ILE A 772 31.48 15.74 -20.97
C ILE A 772 31.02 16.59 -22.15
N ALA A 773 29.79 16.36 -22.63
CA ALA A 773 29.27 17.08 -23.78
C ALA A 773 29.04 18.57 -23.47
N ALA A 774 28.56 18.87 -22.27
CA ALA A 774 28.32 20.23 -21.81
C ALA A 774 29.62 21.01 -21.59
N SER A 775 30.65 20.38 -21.00
CA SER A 775 31.97 20.97 -20.81
C SER A 775 32.66 21.25 -22.15
N LEU A 776 32.55 20.32 -23.10
CA LEU A 776 33.04 20.52 -24.47
C LEU A 776 32.29 21.65 -25.20
N ALA A 777 30.96 21.71 -25.05
CA ALA A 777 30.15 22.77 -25.63
C ALA A 777 30.53 24.14 -25.05
N PHE A 778 30.73 24.23 -23.73
CA PHE A 778 31.20 25.45 -23.08
C PHE A 778 32.58 25.88 -23.58
N LEU A 779 33.55 24.95 -23.64
CA LEU A 779 34.88 25.21 -24.20
C LEU A 779 34.78 25.77 -25.63
N LYS A 780 33.92 25.18 -26.46
CA LYS A 780 33.68 25.64 -27.84
C LYS A 780 33.18 27.09 -27.90
N GLU A 781 32.33 27.51 -26.97
CA GLU A 781 31.82 28.90 -26.93
C GLU A 781 32.90 29.89 -26.50
N VAL A 782 33.72 29.56 -25.49
CA VAL A 782 34.69 30.52 -24.92
C VAL A 782 36.05 30.54 -25.63
N ALA A 783 36.50 29.42 -26.20
CA ALA A 783 37.84 29.29 -26.77
C ALA A 783 38.17 30.30 -27.89
N PRO A 784 37.27 30.61 -28.83
CA PRO A 784 37.55 31.60 -29.88
C PRO A 784 37.80 33.01 -29.32
N THR A 785 37.08 33.38 -28.27
CA THR A 785 37.24 34.67 -27.58
C THR A 785 38.56 34.70 -26.82
N ILE A 786 38.83 33.68 -26.00
CA ILE A 786 40.09 33.53 -25.25
C ILE A 786 41.31 33.58 -26.19
N THR A 787 41.22 32.94 -27.37
CA THR A 787 42.30 32.93 -28.35
C THR A 787 42.61 34.32 -28.90
N LYS A 788 41.63 35.22 -28.98
CA LYS A 788 41.79 36.60 -29.44
C LYS A 788 42.20 37.57 -28.33
N MET A 789 42.08 37.17 -27.06
CA MET A 789 42.39 38.03 -25.92
C MET A 789 43.89 38.35 -25.83
N GLU A 790 44.19 39.61 -25.54
CA GLU A 790 45.52 40.04 -25.13
C GLU A 790 45.83 39.48 -23.72
N MET A 791 46.72 38.49 -23.67
CA MET A 791 47.22 37.82 -22.47
C MET A 791 48.51 37.05 -22.79
N ASP A 792 49.22 36.58 -21.76
CA ASP A 792 50.41 35.74 -21.91
C ASP A 792 50.10 34.43 -22.66
N GLU A 793 51.02 33.99 -23.52
CA GLU A 793 50.81 32.79 -24.36
C GLU A 793 50.72 31.51 -23.54
N LYS A 794 51.50 31.39 -22.46
CA LYS A 794 51.46 30.23 -21.56
C LYS A 794 50.14 30.22 -20.80
N ASP A 795 49.73 31.35 -20.24
CA ASP A 795 48.44 31.44 -19.52
C ASP A 795 47.25 31.11 -20.44
N ARG A 796 47.28 31.59 -21.69
CA ARG A 796 46.26 31.26 -22.69
C ARG A 796 46.20 29.76 -22.95
N TYR A 797 47.36 29.13 -23.16
CA TYR A 797 47.46 27.70 -23.38
C TYR A 797 46.94 26.92 -22.16
N ASP A 798 47.37 27.29 -20.95
CA ASP A 798 47.01 26.60 -19.72
C ASP A 798 45.50 26.69 -19.44
N VAL A 799 44.87 27.84 -19.70
CA VAL A 799 43.40 27.99 -19.59
C VAL A 799 42.68 27.06 -20.55
N ILE A 800 43.06 27.06 -21.84
CA ILE A 800 42.43 26.19 -22.85
C ILE A 800 42.68 24.71 -22.52
N LYS A 801 43.89 24.36 -22.10
CA LYS A 801 44.27 23.00 -21.72
C LYS A 801 43.47 22.51 -20.52
N PHE A 802 43.35 23.33 -19.47
CA PHE A 802 42.59 23.01 -18.28
C PHE A 802 41.11 22.73 -18.60
N LEU A 803 40.48 23.58 -19.42
CA LEU A 803 39.10 23.40 -19.86
C LEU A 803 38.95 22.14 -20.73
N SER A 804 39.96 21.82 -21.56
CA SER A 804 39.96 20.63 -22.41
C SER A 804 40.15 19.32 -21.63
N ASP A 805 40.80 19.36 -20.47
CA ASP A 805 41.06 18.17 -19.64
C ASP A 805 39.96 17.93 -18.60
N THR A 806 39.14 18.95 -18.31
CA THR A 806 38.17 18.91 -17.21
C THR A 806 36.77 18.59 -17.73
N ASP A 807 36.50 17.29 -17.91
CA ASP A 807 35.20 16.76 -18.36
C ASP A 807 34.02 17.09 -17.42
N GLN A 808 34.31 17.47 -16.18
CA GLN A 808 33.32 17.84 -15.16
C GLN A 808 33.10 19.35 -15.03
N PHE A 809 33.72 20.18 -15.88
CA PHE A 809 33.76 21.63 -15.69
C PHE A 809 32.36 22.26 -15.63
N PHE A 810 31.41 21.73 -16.43
CA PHE A 810 30.06 22.25 -16.52
C PHE A 810 29.17 21.96 -15.30
N LEU A 811 29.53 21.02 -14.41
CA LEU A 811 28.74 20.70 -13.22
C LEU A 811 28.42 21.95 -12.39
N ASN A 812 29.44 22.78 -12.12
CA ASN A 812 29.30 23.98 -11.32
C ASN A 812 28.38 25.03 -11.98
N ILE A 813 28.42 25.14 -13.31
CA ILE A 813 27.51 26.00 -14.08
C ILE A 813 26.07 25.46 -13.99
N MET A 814 25.89 24.15 -14.11
CA MET A 814 24.59 23.50 -13.97
C MET A 814 24.02 23.71 -12.56
N MET A 815 24.84 23.60 -11.51
CA MET A 815 24.43 23.85 -10.13
C MET A 815 23.96 25.30 -9.94
N ALA A 816 24.75 26.29 -10.36
CA ALA A 816 24.35 27.69 -10.30
C ALA A 816 23.07 27.97 -11.10
N THR A 817 22.90 27.30 -12.24
CA THR A 817 21.69 27.37 -13.06
C THR A 817 20.48 26.81 -12.32
N GLY A 818 20.59 25.60 -11.77
CA GLY A 818 19.53 24.99 -10.96
C GLY A 818 19.15 25.90 -9.79
N LYS A 819 20.14 26.45 -9.08
CA LYS A 819 19.91 27.40 -7.98
C LYS A 819 19.16 28.65 -8.43
N ALA A 820 19.61 29.32 -9.50
CA ALA A 820 18.96 30.54 -10.00
C ALA A 820 17.50 30.29 -10.40
N VAL A 821 17.22 29.16 -11.06
CA VAL A 821 15.86 28.82 -11.50
C VAL A 821 14.98 28.41 -10.32
N MET A 822 15.46 27.52 -9.46
CA MET A 822 14.66 26.99 -8.36
C MET A 822 14.43 28.02 -7.24
N ASP A 823 15.35 28.96 -7.02
CA ASP A 823 15.12 30.10 -6.12
C ASP A 823 14.02 31.02 -6.63
N ALA A 824 13.94 31.24 -7.95
CA ALA A 824 12.84 32.01 -8.52
C ALA A 824 11.51 31.27 -8.30
N ALA A 825 11.47 29.96 -8.53
CA ALA A 825 10.30 29.11 -8.29
C ALA A 825 9.82 29.16 -6.83
N ARG A 826 10.76 29.11 -5.88
CA ARG A 826 10.51 29.19 -4.42
C ARG A 826 9.76 30.44 -3.98
N THR A 827 9.89 31.56 -4.70
CA THR A 827 9.21 32.82 -4.36
C THR A 827 7.68 32.77 -4.46
N ILE A 828 7.12 31.74 -5.13
CA ILE A 828 5.67 31.55 -5.23
C ILE A 828 5.03 31.26 -3.87
N GLN A 829 5.78 30.63 -2.95
CA GLN A 829 5.33 30.37 -1.56
C GLN A 829 4.01 29.59 -1.42
N LYS A 830 3.67 28.79 -2.44
CA LYS A 830 2.52 27.89 -2.49
C LYS A 830 2.95 26.54 -3.06
N GLY A 831 2.16 25.51 -2.77
CA GLY A 831 2.41 24.17 -3.26
C GLY A 831 3.48 23.41 -2.48
N THR A 832 3.73 22.19 -2.90
CA THR A 832 4.60 21.20 -2.24
C THR A 832 5.79 20.78 -3.10
N ILE A 833 6.03 21.49 -4.21
CA ILE A 833 7.22 21.28 -5.06
C ILE A 833 8.50 21.54 -4.27
N VAL A 834 9.44 20.59 -4.31
CA VAL A 834 10.78 20.75 -3.74
C VAL A 834 11.58 21.75 -4.58
N THR A 835 12.13 22.77 -3.93
CA THR A 835 12.89 23.86 -4.56
C THR A 835 14.37 23.86 -4.18
N ALA A 836 14.78 23.02 -3.23
CA ALA A 836 16.19 22.76 -2.96
C ALA A 836 16.35 21.39 -2.32
N MET A 837 17.39 20.67 -2.72
CA MET A 837 17.92 19.51 -2.03
C MET A 837 19.44 19.69 -1.88
N CYS A 838 19.97 19.51 -0.68
CA CYS A 838 21.39 19.58 -0.41
C CYS A 838 21.77 18.78 0.85
N ARG A 839 23.07 18.59 1.06
CA ARG A 839 23.61 17.80 2.16
C ARG A 839 25.01 18.25 2.56
N ASN A 840 25.38 18.02 3.81
CA ASN A 840 26.66 18.47 4.39
C ASN A 840 27.48 17.31 5.01
N GLY A 841 27.13 16.06 4.75
CA GLY A 841 27.78 14.89 5.37
C GLY A 841 27.34 14.61 6.81
N TYR A 842 26.42 15.41 7.36
CA TYR A 842 25.77 15.18 8.65
C TYR A 842 24.25 15.09 8.50
N GLU A 843 23.65 16.09 7.84
CA GLU A 843 22.23 16.15 7.52
C GLU A 843 22.00 16.33 6.01
N PHE A 844 20.88 15.78 5.56
CA PHE A 844 20.25 16.12 4.29
C PHE A 844 19.15 17.14 4.55
N GLY A 845 19.06 18.18 3.71
CA GLY A 845 18.06 19.23 3.83
C GLY A 845 17.26 19.44 2.55
N ILE A 846 15.96 19.67 2.70
CA ILE A 846 15.09 20.12 1.61
C ILE A 846 14.39 21.44 1.93
N ARG A 847 13.97 22.13 0.88
CA ARG A 847 12.99 23.21 0.93
C ARG A 847 11.87 22.91 -0.05
N ILE A 848 10.63 23.25 0.32
CA ILE A 848 9.48 23.19 -0.58
C ILE A 848 8.95 24.61 -0.84
N ALA A 849 8.37 24.81 -2.02
CA ALA A 849 7.86 26.10 -2.48
C ALA A 849 6.96 26.75 -1.43
N GLY A 850 5.95 26.01 -0.94
CA GLY A 850 4.99 26.46 0.08
C GLY A 850 5.57 26.96 1.40
N MET A 851 6.83 26.63 1.72
CA MET A 851 7.50 26.99 2.98
C MET A 851 8.66 27.97 2.81
N GLY A 852 8.95 28.42 1.59
CA GLY A 852 9.94 29.46 1.33
C GLY A 852 11.36 29.04 1.75
N ASP A 853 11.95 29.75 2.73
CA ASP A 853 13.34 29.54 3.17
C ASP A 853 13.51 28.47 4.27
N GLN A 854 12.42 27.94 4.80
CA GLN A 854 12.47 26.95 5.89
C GLN A 854 13.11 25.64 5.41
N TRP A 855 14.10 25.17 6.18
CA TRP A 855 14.73 23.87 5.99
C TRP A 855 13.97 22.77 6.72
N PHE A 856 13.86 21.62 6.07
CA PHE A 856 13.45 20.37 6.69
C PHE A 856 14.59 19.37 6.53
N THR A 857 15.09 18.84 7.64
CA THR A 857 16.28 18.00 7.66
C THR A 857 16.00 16.58 8.14
N GLY A 858 16.85 15.66 7.71
CA GLY A 858 16.96 14.29 8.21
C GLY A 858 18.43 13.82 8.17
N PRO A 859 18.76 12.67 8.79
CA PRO A 859 20.12 12.14 8.79
C PRO A 859 20.56 11.84 7.36
N VAL A 860 21.77 12.25 7.00
CA VAL A 860 22.27 11.99 5.65
C VAL A 860 22.57 10.51 5.44
N ASN A 861 22.33 10.02 4.22
CA ASN A 861 22.67 8.65 3.83
C ASN A 861 24.08 8.58 3.22
N THR A 862 24.68 7.39 3.27
CA THR A 862 25.96 7.12 2.60
C THR A 862 25.71 6.60 1.18
N PRO A 863 26.38 7.17 0.15
CA PRO A 863 26.18 6.75 -1.23
C PRO A 863 26.67 5.32 -1.45
N GLN A 864 25.95 4.59 -2.30
CA GLN A 864 26.25 3.20 -2.68
C GLN A 864 26.56 3.14 -4.17
N GLY A 865 27.61 2.43 -4.55
CA GLY A 865 27.98 2.33 -5.96
C GLY A 865 29.31 1.63 -6.19
N LEU A 866 30.00 2.06 -7.24
CA LEU A 866 31.27 1.48 -7.66
C LEU A 866 32.44 2.22 -6.99
N TYR A 867 33.26 1.46 -6.27
CA TYR A 867 34.48 1.93 -5.63
C TYR A 867 35.68 1.74 -6.55
N PHE A 868 36.63 2.68 -6.51
CA PHE A 868 37.90 2.55 -7.20
C PHE A 868 38.74 1.43 -6.56
N THR A 869 39.63 0.84 -7.36
CA THR A 869 40.47 -0.26 -6.91
C THR A 869 41.23 0.09 -5.64
N GLY A 870 41.02 -0.69 -4.57
CA GLY A 870 41.66 -0.51 -3.28
C GLY A 870 40.80 0.17 -2.21
N TYR A 871 39.56 0.56 -2.52
CA TYR A 871 38.58 1.09 -1.56
C TYR A 871 37.30 0.27 -1.54
N ASP A 872 36.55 0.39 -0.46
CA ASP A 872 35.20 -0.18 -0.32
C ASP A 872 34.25 0.76 0.46
N GLY A 873 33.07 0.24 0.82
CA GLY A 873 32.04 1.01 1.52
C GLY A 873 32.44 1.51 2.91
N GLU A 874 33.39 0.87 3.58
CA GLU A 874 33.86 1.29 4.89
C GLU A 874 34.70 2.57 4.81
N ASP A 875 35.28 2.86 3.65
CA ASP A 875 36.07 4.06 3.40
C ASP A 875 35.21 5.29 3.03
N ALA A 876 33.92 5.08 2.74
CA ALA A 876 33.02 6.11 2.24
C ALA A 876 32.66 7.15 3.31
N CYS A 877 32.69 8.42 2.93
CA CYS A 877 32.09 9.50 3.69
C CYS A 877 30.57 9.54 3.43
N PRO A 878 29.73 9.87 4.43
CA PRO A 878 28.33 10.21 4.20
C PRO A 878 28.18 11.34 3.17
N ASP A 879 27.06 11.36 2.44
CA ASP A 879 26.95 12.21 1.24
C ASP A 879 27.01 13.72 1.57
N MET A 880 27.66 14.49 0.69
CA MET A 880 27.83 15.94 0.89
C MET A 880 27.77 16.70 -0.45
N GLY A 881 27.27 17.93 -0.42
CA GLY A 881 27.19 18.85 -1.55
C GLY A 881 25.84 19.51 -1.73
N ASP A 882 25.84 20.61 -2.48
CA ASP A 882 24.63 21.22 -3.02
C ASP A 882 24.27 20.68 -4.41
N SER A 883 25.05 19.74 -4.93
CA SER A 883 24.86 19.21 -6.30
C SER A 883 23.52 18.51 -6.52
N ALA A 884 22.82 18.10 -5.44
CA ALA A 884 21.44 17.62 -5.49
C ALA A 884 20.42 18.69 -5.97
N ILE A 885 20.83 19.96 -6.11
CA ILE A 885 20.06 20.98 -6.83
C ILE A 885 19.85 20.61 -8.31
N THR A 886 20.72 19.78 -8.89
CA THR A 886 20.60 19.32 -10.28
C THR A 886 19.42 18.34 -10.43
N GLU A 887 19.24 17.38 -9.52
CA GLU A 887 18.06 16.53 -9.42
C GLU A 887 16.80 17.33 -9.09
N THR A 888 16.93 18.33 -8.22
CA THR A 888 15.80 19.23 -7.90
C THR A 888 15.29 19.95 -9.15
N PHE A 889 16.19 20.34 -10.06
CA PHE A 889 15.86 20.92 -11.36
C PHE A 889 15.31 19.90 -12.38
N GLY A 890 15.54 18.59 -12.15
CA GLY A 890 15.03 17.49 -12.98
C GLY A 890 16.10 16.73 -13.78
N VAL A 891 17.37 17.11 -13.66
CA VAL A 891 18.49 16.39 -14.31
C VAL A 891 19.18 15.44 -13.30
N GLY A 892 20.42 15.04 -13.54
CA GLY A 892 21.16 14.15 -12.64
C GLY A 892 20.60 12.73 -12.59
N GLY A 893 20.50 12.15 -11.40
CA GLY A 893 19.89 10.84 -11.17
C GLY A 893 18.44 10.71 -11.71
N MET A 894 17.68 11.80 -11.72
CA MET A 894 16.31 11.83 -12.27
C MET A 894 16.29 11.60 -13.79
N ALA A 895 17.33 12.07 -14.49
CA ALA A 895 17.51 11.95 -15.93
C ALA A 895 18.57 10.89 -16.29
N MET A 896 18.76 9.87 -15.46
CA MET A 896 19.75 8.81 -15.68
C MET A 896 19.60 8.14 -17.06
N ILE A 897 18.38 8.00 -17.57
CA ILE A 897 18.12 7.49 -18.92
C ILE A 897 18.79 8.33 -20.02
N ALA A 898 19.03 9.64 -19.81
CA ALA A 898 19.78 10.46 -20.75
C ALA A 898 21.25 10.00 -20.85
N ALA A 899 21.83 9.44 -19.79
CA ALA A 899 23.23 9.03 -19.72
C ALA A 899 23.42 7.53 -19.41
N PRO A 900 23.03 6.59 -20.29
CA PRO A 900 23.17 5.15 -20.02
C PRO A 900 24.62 4.69 -19.77
N ALA A 901 25.61 5.48 -20.19
CA ALA A 901 27.02 5.21 -19.91
C ALA A 901 27.37 5.38 -18.42
N VAL A 902 26.63 6.24 -17.70
CA VAL A 902 26.86 6.53 -16.27
C VAL A 902 26.40 5.40 -15.37
N THR A 903 25.37 4.64 -15.73
CA THR A 903 24.77 3.62 -14.85
C THR A 903 25.78 2.59 -14.34
N ARG A 904 26.71 2.18 -15.19
CA ARG A 904 27.80 1.27 -14.80
C ARG A 904 28.80 1.93 -13.87
N PHE A 905 29.06 3.22 -14.05
CA PHE A 905 29.99 3.98 -13.24
C PHE A 905 29.42 4.27 -11.84
N VAL A 906 28.11 4.46 -11.72
CA VAL A 906 27.43 4.66 -10.42
C VAL A 906 26.93 3.36 -9.79
N GLY A 907 27.23 2.19 -10.38
CA GLY A 907 26.84 0.89 -9.84
C GLY A 907 25.36 0.51 -10.01
N ALA A 908 24.58 1.32 -10.75
CA ALA A 908 23.15 1.11 -10.96
C ALA A 908 22.82 0.08 -12.07
N GLY A 909 23.82 -0.47 -12.77
CA GLY A 909 23.63 -1.52 -13.79
C GLY A 909 23.65 -0.99 -15.23
N GLY A 910 22.66 -1.37 -16.05
CA GLY A 910 22.60 -1.12 -17.50
C GLY A 910 21.53 -0.11 -17.95
N TYR A 911 21.22 -0.11 -19.25
CA TYR A 911 20.19 0.75 -19.84
C TYR A 911 18.81 0.55 -19.23
N GLU A 912 18.40 -0.70 -19.01
CA GLU A 912 17.08 -1.02 -18.41
C GLU A 912 16.95 -0.47 -16.99
N ASP A 913 18.06 -0.44 -16.24
CA ASP A 913 18.07 0.18 -14.91
C ASP A 913 17.94 1.70 -15.01
N ALA A 914 18.64 2.33 -15.96
CA ALA A 914 18.49 3.76 -16.25
C ALA A 914 17.02 4.11 -16.59
N LEU A 915 16.39 3.28 -17.43
CA LEU A 915 15.01 3.45 -17.86
C LEU A 915 14.05 3.27 -16.67
N ARG A 916 14.23 2.22 -15.87
CA ARG A 916 13.43 1.95 -14.68
C ARG A 916 13.55 3.09 -13.68
N THR A 917 14.77 3.53 -13.36
CA THR A 917 15.03 4.64 -12.43
C THR A 917 14.36 5.92 -12.90
N SER A 918 14.61 6.37 -14.14
CA SER A 918 13.97 7.61 -14.63
C SER A 918 12.44 7.48 -14.73
N THR A 919 11.91 6.29 -15.03
CA THR A 919 10.46 6.04 -15.06
C THR A 919 9.85 6.07 -13.66
N GLU A 920 10.49 5.48 -12.66
CA GLU A 920 10.04 5.54 -11.26
C GLU A 920 9.99 6.98 -10.74
N MET A 921 10.94 7.83 -11.14
CA MET A 921 10.95 9.25 -10.79
C MET A 921 9.75 10.04 -11.37
N THR A 922 9.05 9.49 -12.38
CA THR A 922 7.80 10.08 -12.87
C THR A 922 6.65 9.92 -11.88
N GLU A 923 6.74 8.98 -10.93
CA GLU A 923 5.69 8.75 -9.92
C GLU A 923 5.70 9.80 -8.80
N ILE A 924 6.79 10.57 -8.68
CA ILE A 924 6.96 11.62 -7.65
C ILE A 924 7.10 13.02 -8.24
N THR A 925 6.98 13.16 -9.55
CA THR A 925 7.04 14.44 -10.26
C THR A 925 5.71 14.75 -10.95
N ILE A 926 5.35 16.03 -11.05
CA ILE A 926 4.02 16.42 -11.54
C ILE A 926 3.96 16.67 -13.05
N ASP A 927 5.11 16.92 -13.72
CA ASP A 927 5.17 17.17 -15.16
C ASP A 927 6.56 16.88 -15.74
N ARG A 928 6.78 17.23 -17.01
CA ARG A 928 8.05 17.12 -17.73
C ARG A 928 8.45 18.44 -18.33
N ASN A 929 9.77 18.68 -18.45
CA ASN A 929 10.26 19.89 -19.10
C ASN A 929 10.37 19.68 -20.63
N PRO A 930 9.54 20.35 -21.46
CA PRO A 930 9.58 20.17 -22.91
C PRO A 930 10.84 20.76 -23.57
N ASN A 931 11.59 21.61 -22.87
CA ASN A 931 12.81 22.23 -23.41
C ASN A 931 14.03 21.28 -23.41
N PHE A 932 13.98 20.20 -22.62
CA PHE A 932 15.09 19.27 -22.42
C PHE A 932 14.63 17.84 -22.72
N ILE A 933 14.54 17.53 -24.01
CA ILE A 933 14.09 16.24 -24.53
C ILE A 933 15.20 15.19 -24.49
N ILE A 934 14.86 13.96 -24.09
CA ILE A 934 15.78 12.83 -24.02
C ILE A 934 15.50 11.86 -25.20
N PRO A 935 16.38 11.78 -26.22
CA PRO A 935 16.09 11.03 -27.44
C PRO A 935 15.81 9.54 -27.23
N ASN A 936 16.59 8.88 -26.37
CA ASN A 936 16.44 7.46 -26.07
C ASN A 936 15.29 7.15 -25.09
N TRP A 937 14.62 8.18 -24.56
CA TRP A 937 13.40 8.03 -23.78
C TRP A 937 12.18 8.46 -24.60
N ASN A 938 12.17 8.10 -25.89
CA ASN A 938 11.14 8.45 -26.86
C ASN A 938 10.83 9.97 -26.91
N PHE A 939 11.88 10.79 -26.86
CA PHE A 939 11.81 12.26 -26.88
C PHE A 939 10.97 12.88 -25.76
N GLN A 940 10.77 12.16 -24.65
CA GLN A 940 10.14 12.73 -23.48
C GLN A 940 11.05 13.77 -22.82
N GLY A 941 10.45 14.79 -22.20
CA GLY A 941 11.17 15.76 -21.38
C GLY A 941 11.67 15.15 -20.07
N ILE A 942 12.70 15.77 -19.48
CA ILE A 942 13.16 15.44 -18.11
C ILE A 942 12.01 15.55 -17.10
N CYS A 943 12.06 14.75 -16.04
CA CYS A 943 11.11 14.80 -14.93
C CYS A 943 11.16 16.18 -14.25
N LEU A 944 10.01 16.75 -13.92
CA LEU A 944 9.94 18.11 -13.42
C LEU A 944 8.96 18.23 -12.25
N GLY A 945 9.43 18.86 -11.16
CA GLY A 945 8.62 19.19 -10.00
C GLY A 945 8.40 18.02 -9.06
N ILE A 946 9.42 17.70 -8.27
CA ILE A 946 9.32 16.71 -7.19
C ILE A 946 8.27 17.20 -6.19
N ASP A 947 7.16 16.49 -6.05
CA ASP A 947 6.10 16.81 -5.10
C ASP A 947 6.34 16.05 -3.79
N ALA A 948 6.58 16.79 -2.70
CA ALA A 948 6.79 16.18 -1.39
C ALA A 948 5.60 15.31 -0.92
N ARG A 949 4.37 15.62 -1.35
CA ARG A 949 3.18 14.78 -1.05
C ARG A 949 3.31 13.41 -1.71
N LEU A 950 3.71 13.36 -2.98
CA LEU A 950 3.86 12.10 -3.72
C LEU A 950 5.03 11.27 -3.17
N VAL A 951 6.14 11.92 -2.79
CA VAL A 951 7.26 11.25 -2.12
C VAL A 951 6.80 10.55 -0.84
N VAL A 952 6.06 11.26 0.02
CA VAL A 952 5.52 10.68 1.26
C VAL A 952 4.46 9.64 0.96
N GLU A 953 3.50 9.93 0.08
CA GLU A 953 2.38 9.03 -0.25
C GLU A 953 2.88 7.69 -0.81
N LYS A 954 3.82 7.72 -1.76
CA LYS A 954 4.32 6.53 -2.46
C LYS A 954 5.50 5.86 -1.76
N GLY A 955 6.18 6.54 -0.84
CA GLY A 955 7.42 6.05 -0.23
C GLY A 955 8.60 6.00 -1.21
N ILE A 956 8.50 6.69 -2.35
CA ILE A 956 9.56 6.75 -3.37
C ILE A 956 10.34 8.05 -3.16
N THR A 957 11.65 7.95 -2.93
CA THR A 957 12.52 9.13 -2.74
C THR A 957 13.34 9.43 -4.01
N PRO A 958 13.65 10.72 -4.29
CA PRO A 958 14.49 11.09 -5.44
C PRO A 958 15.83 10.35 -5.48
N VAL A 959 16.22 9.87 -6.66
CA VAL A 959 17.54 9.25 -6.87
C VAL A 959 18.56 10.34 -7.21
N ILE A 960 19.68 10.38 -6.49
CA ILE A 960 20.76 11.34 -6.69
C ILE A 960 22.02 10.59 -7.13
N ASN A 961 22.61 11.01 -8.25
CA ASN A 961 23.92 10.51 -8.67
C ASN A 961 25.01 11.31 -7.98
N THR A 962 25.95 10.70 -7.27
CA THR A 962 26.96 11.44 -6.50
C THR A 962 28.34 10.81 -6.54
N GLY A 963 29.36 11.62 -6.29
CA GLY A 963 30.73 11.16 -6.14
C GLY A 963 30.96 10.68 -4.71
N ILE A 964 31.64 9.55 -4.54
CA ILE A 964 31.94 9.01 -3.21
C ILE A 964 33.28 9.59 -2.75
N ALA A 965 33.25 10.41 -1.69
CA ALA A 965 34.44 10.93 -1.05
C ALA A 965 34.97 9.92 -0.01
N HIS A 966 36.29 9.88 0.16
CA HIS A 966 36.88 9.15 1.29
C HIS A 966 36.53 9.84 2.61
N LYS A 967 36.29 9.09 3.69
CA LYS A 967 35.93 9.64 5.01
C LYS A 967 37.07 10.38 5.72
N VAL A 968 38.30 10.26 5.22
CA VAL A 968 39.50 10.97 5.70
C VAL A 968 39.93 12.00 4.66
N ALA A 969 40.17 13.23 5.11
CA ALA A 969 40.63 14.35 4.30
C ALA A 969 41.92 14.03 3.51
N GLY A 970 42.06 14.64 2.33
CA GLY A 970 43.27 14.52 1.50
C GLY A 970 43.32 13.32 0.54
N TYR A 971 42.48 12.30 0.72
CA TYR A 971 42.40 11.15 -0.19
C TYR A 971 41.63 11.45 -1.47
N GLY A 972 40.56 12.24 -1.36
CA GLY A 972 39.76 12.67 -2.50
C GLY A 972 38.58 11.74 -2.82
N GLN A 973 38.21 11.68 -4.09
CA GLN A 973 37.15 10.80 -4.58
C GLN A 973 37.65 9.34 -4.67
N ILE A 974 36.85 8.42 -4.16
CA ILE A 974 37.14 6.97 -4.12
C ILE A 974 36.10 6.13 -4.85
N GLY A 975 35.09 6.76 -5.44
CA GLY A 975 34.06 6.06 -6.21
C GLY A 975 32.99 6.99 -6.74
N ALA A 976 31.95 6.40 -7.31
CA ALA A 976 30.71 7.07 -7.69
C ALA A 976 29.54 6.14 -7.45
N GLY A 977 28.39 6.72 -7.12
CA GLY A 977 27.24 5.94 -6.71
C GLY A 977 25.94 6.71 -6.79
N THR A 978 24.90 6.07 -6.30
CA THR A 978 23.59 6.66 -6.08
C THR A 978 23.33 6.78 -4.59
N VAL A 979 22.52 7.77 -4.23
CA VAL A 979 22.01 7.95 -2.87
C VAL A 979 20.60 8.50 -2.94
N HIS A 980 19.83 8.23 -1.89
CA HIS A 980 18.49 8.76 -1.73
C HIS A 980 18.45 9.70 -0.53
N PRO A 981 17.67 10.79 -0.58
CA PRO A 981 17.40 11.60 0.59
C PRO A 981 16.60 10.78 1.63
N PRO A 982 16.78 11.05 2.94
CA PRO A 982 15.96 10.45 3.98
C PRO A 982 14.50 10.90 3.81
N ILE A 983 13.54 9.98 3.84
CA ILE A 983 12.12 10.31 3.65
C ILE A 983 11.59 11.30 4.72
N GLU A 984 12.17 11.26 5.92
CA GLU A 984 11.84 12.10 7.06
C GLU A 984 11.82 13.61 6.73
N CYS A 985 12.72 14.09 5.86
CA CYS A 985 12.73 15.51 5.50
C CYS A 985 11.48 15.92 4.69
N PHE A 986 10.91 15.00 3.90
CA PHE A 986 9.66 15.22 3.16
C PHE A 986 8.45 15.13 4.09
N GLU A 987 8.43 14.15 5.00
CA GLU A 987 7.37 14.00 6.00
C GLU A 987 7.24 15.28 6.86
N LYS A 988 8.37 15.81 7.36
CA LYS A 988 8.43 17.07 8.09
C LYS A 988 7.92 18.25 7.25
N ALA A 989 8.30 18.31 5.97
CA ALA A 989 7.89 19.40 5.08
C ALA A 989 6.38 19.38 4.80
N VAL A 990 5.83 18.20 4.50
CA VAL A 990 4.40 18.00 4.23
C VAL A 990 3.57 18.29 5.48
N LYS A 991 4.00 17.81 6.65
CA LYS A 991 3.36 18.12 7.94
C LYS A 991 3.33 19.61 8.23
N ALA A 992 4.48 20.29 8.13
CA ALA A 992 4.56 21.73 8.38
C ALA A 992 3.72 22.55 7.40
N TYR A 993 3.60 22.11 6.14
CA TYR A 993 2.73 22.78 5.17
C TYR A 993 1.25 22.59 5.50
N ALA A 994 0.84 21.40 5.94
CA ALA A 994 -0.53 21.17 6.40
C ALA A 994 -0.86 21.99 7.65
N GLU A 995 0.05 22.08 8.62
CA GLU A 995 -0.09 22.95 9.80
C GLU A 995 -0.23 24.43 9.40
N LYS A 996 0.57 24.91 8.43
CA LYS A 996 0.44 26.26 7.87
C LYS A 996 -0.95 26.51 7.27
N LEU A 997 -1.58 25.48 6.70
CA LEU A 997 -2.92 25.55 6.10
C LEU A 997 -4.06 25.28 7.10
N GLY A 998 -3.74 25.01 8.37
CA GLY A 998 -4.71 24.89 9.46
C GLY A 998 -5.03 23.45 9.90
N PHE A 999 -4.26 22.45 9.48
CA PHE A 999 -4.39 21.08 10.01
C PHE A 999 -4.03 21.04 11.50
N THR A 1000 -4.87 20.37 12.29
CA THR A 1000 -4.61 20.06 13.70
C THR A 1000 -4.66 18.54 13.90
N SER A 1001 -3.57 17.99 14.45
CA SER A 1001 -3.37 16.56 14.69
C SER A 1001 -4.44 15.92 15.60
#